data_AF-A0A954TVH0-F1
#
_entry.id   AF-A0A954TVH0-F1
#
_cell.length_a   1.000
_cell.length_b   1.000
_cell.length_c   1.000
_cell.angle_alpha   90.00
_cell.angle_beta   90.00
_cell.angle_gamma   90.00
#
_symmetry.space_group_name_H-M   'P 1'
#
loop_
_entity.id
_entity.type
_entity.pdbx_description
1 polymer ?
#
loop_
_entity_poly.entity_id
_entity_poly.type
_entity_poly.pdbx_seq_one_letter_code
_entity_poly.pdbx_strand_id
1 'polypeptide(L)'
;MSENFDPYYQWLGIRDAERPPNHYRLLGIDLFESNEEVIHTAADRQMAHLRTFQNGPRAELSQRLLNEIAAAKLCLLADDKRHVYEEWLRARQAPGEDLAPDLPTINVATPMGYGLHPPGKSTRETTSKRPWLIAAVSVGCVLLLLFGYRYYRDHVNTPQALRDSVAASTGSDSVETLPEPVDPDRRESLPTPPTADAPDEAGSVAAEDANESPPQPATETVPDDGDTADVPTDGGANATATSDRDTSADDTPGTTDTPENDTPDVTPTPPERINVAVPTVPTLARWSELPAADEGRANRFAISDAIGGPLTLLANRDLVGAESALQNLARNPSPQGSRADVRDAQMILAALDQFWTGIAEAQKAAAPGDTLMVRQMPAKVVTRGTTYLKLSDPEGNQQVFDTRRGEIHPAIAIALAENHFAESLPTAWRLAATFLSVDHQGDPALADAYVALAQSSGVSSEFVTRVVKQLRGELDVLPPLPAIPDKQPDAPSTAGRSNGSQAKPSSLADDQNPKIPSKTDQADARRKVYSPLLQQLKADDVPVAQWPTRLLEAASADLAPAERYVLVKAALQRATLVPDLDTALKAVDALALDFEMDVDELRYKTMQAIGRRVKANDRRPYVSLIGNWIDASVQADQYANAVRLAELADTLGKVVPDTFYRRRLARRRSELLQLKSMAEQIAPVREQLNREPNNAEAKLAVARFQVLGKGDFDGGGLQLLSDASEEPLREAVSRELNGVSTVEEQLELGTSWYSAARSLRGVERVNALRRAQMWLTTAAHEANREQAEVIQKHLDTIAGVVGRESSFLDLTRVRPVDVSVSEGTKGVNRDRDAASATHRNQPEIAGKKVERFLWAHAPSTIEFLLPAGAKQFNATAWVNARTVDGVRFLVYADDQLLYESPPVRQDGAALPVKIDLPDRAKSLRLMVDPVNSNTND
;
A
#
# COMPACT_ATOMS: atom_id res chain seq x y z
N MET A 1 -43.08 -24.16 -22.61
CA MET A 1 -43.05 -24.25 -21.13
C MET A 1 -42.00 -25.29 -20.75
N SER A 2 -41.27 -25.06 -19.68
CA SER A 2 -40.33 -26.04 -19.09
C SER A 2 -40.42 -25.88 -17.59
N GLU A 3 -40.73 -26.97 -16.89
CA GLU A 3 -41.08 -26.95 -15.47
C GLU A 3 -39.92 -26.47 -14.61
N ASN A 4 -40.24 -25.76 -13.53
CA ASN A 4 -39.26 -25.15 -12.64
C ASN A 4 -38.54 -26.25 -11.85
N PHE A 5 -37.36 -26.68 -12.33
CA PHE A 5 -36.63 -27.78 -11.67
C PHE A 5 -36.08 -27.34 -10.32
N ASP A 6 -36.47 -28.09 -9.30
CA ASP A 6 -36.18 -27.77 -7.91
C ASP A 6 -35.21 -28.82 -7.32
N PRO A 7 -33.94 -28.47 -7.09
CA PRO A 7 -32.95 -29.43 -6.58
C PRO A 7 -33.18 -29.77 -5.10
N TYR A 8 -33.77 -28.87 -4.29
CA TYR A 8 -34.04 -29.15 -2.87
C TYR A 8 -35.21 -30.13 -2.71
N TYR A 9 -36.28 -29.97 -3.49
CA TYR A 9 -37.40 -30.89 -3.47
C TYR A 9 -37.08 -32.21 -4.19
N GLN A 10 -36.51 -32.16 -5.40
CA GLN A 10 -36.38 -33.34 -6.26
C GLN A 10 -35.14 -34.21 -5.98
N TRP A 11 -34.16 -33.72 -5.21
CA TRP A 11 -33.01 -34.52 -4.75
C TRP A 11 -32.88 -34.67 -3.23
N LEU A 12 -33.35 -33.70 -2.44
CA LEU A 12 -33.26 -33.76 -0.96
C LEU A 12 -34.63 -33.94 -0.26
N GLY A 13 -35.75 -33.92 -1.00
CA GLY A 13 -37.10 -34.08 -0.46
C GLY A 13 -37.67 -32.86 0.27
N ILE A 14 -36.91 -31.76 0.35
CA ILE A 14 -37.24 -30.56 1.14
C ILE A 14 -38.29 -29.72 0.40
N ARG A 15 -39.47 -29.52 0.99
CA ARG A 15 -40.59 -28.77 0.39
C ARG A 15 -40.42 -27.25 0.54
N ASP A 16 -41.15 -26.46 -0.23
CA ASP A 16 -41.08 -24.97 -0.18
C ASP A 16 -41.37 -24.38 1.20
N ALA A 17 -42.32 -24.95 1.94
CA ALA A 17 -42.66 -24.51 3.30
C ALA A 17 -41.56 -24.75 4.34
N GLU A 18 -40.46 -25.41 3.97
CA GLU A 18 -39.30 -25.69 4.83
C GLU A 18 -38.06 -24.88 4.42
N ARG A 19 -38.25 -23.74 3.74
CA ARG A 19 -37.17 -22.94 3.13
C ARG A 19 -37.00 -21.55 3.78
N PRO A 20 -35.75 -21.05 3.91
CA PRO A 20 -34.49 -21.72 3.60
C PRO A 20 -34.19 -22.86 4.61
N PRO A 21 -33.72 -24.04 4.15
CA PRO A 21 -33.52 -25.19 5.03
C PRO A 21 -32.36 -24.98 6.00
N ASN A 22 -32.57 -25.40 7.25
CA ASN A 22 -31.50 -25.44 8.25
C ASN A 22 -30.52 -26.61 8.01
N HIS A 23 -29.37 -26.59 8.69
CA HIS A 23 -28.30 -27.56 8.46
C HIS A 23 -28.71 -29.01 8.78
N TYR A 24 -29.47 -29.26 9.85
CA TYR A 24 -30.02 -30.60 10.16
C TYR A 24 -30.93 -31.11 9.04
N ARG A 25 -31.78 -30.22 8.50
CA ARG A 25 -32.70 -30.55 7.39
C ARG A 25 -31.97 -30.82 6.07
N LEU A 26 -30.85 -30.14 5.81
CA LEU A 26 -29.96 -30.43 4.67
C LEU A 26 -29.28 -31.81 4.77
N LEU A 27 -28.95 -32.28 5.97
CA LEU A 27 -28.43 -33.64 6.18
C LEU A 27 -29.54 -34.71 6.18
N GLY A 28 -30.77 -34.31 6.49
CA GLY A 28 -31.90 -35.22 6.68
C GLY A 28 -31.78 -36.01 7.99
N ILE A 29 -31.53 -35.28 9.08
CA ILE A 29 -31.50 -35.74 10.47
C ILE A 29 -32.43 -34.87 11.33
N ASP A 30 -32.71 -35.30 12.55
CA ASP A 30 -33.52 -34.56 13.50
C ASP A 30 -32.81 -33.30 14.02
N LEU A 31 -33.61 -32.33 14.47
CA LEU A 31 -33.14 -31.02 14.90
C LEU A 31 -32.43 -31.12 16.26
N PHE A 32 -31.28 -30.45 16.39
CA PHE A 32 -30.41 -30.52 17.58
C PHE A 32 -29.80 -31.92 17.84
N GLU A 33 -29.69 -32.76 16.82
CA GLU A 33 -28.87 -33.98 16.88
C GLU A 33 -27.42 -33.62 17.23
N SER A 34 -26.88 -34.29 18.25
CA SER A 34 -25.54 -34.05 18.82
C SER A 34 -24.57 -35.21 18.57
N ASN A 35 -25.05 -36.37 18.11
CA ASN A 35 -24.21 -37.54 17.84
C ASN A 35 -23.41 -37.35 16.55
N GLU A 36 -22.08 -37.19 16.70
CA GLU A 36 -21.14 -37.02 15.59
C GLU A 36 -21.22 -38.13 14.53
N GLU A 37 -21.42 -39.40 14.92
CA GLU A 37 -21.48 -40.52 13.98
C GLU A 37 -22.75 -40.43 13.10
N VAL A 38 -23.88 -40.02 13.69
CA VAL A 38 -25.14 -39.78 12.97
C VAL A 38 -24.99 -38.61 11.99
N ILE A 39 -24.44 -37.47 12.46
CA ILE A 39 -24.18 -36.29 11.63
C ILE A 39 -23.23 -36.63 10.47
N HIS A 40 -22.15 -37.37 10.76
CA HIS A 40 -21.14 -37.74 9.77
C HIS A 40 -21.73 -38.68 8.70
N THR A 41 -22.46 -39.72 9.13
CA THR A 41 -23.07 -40.72 8.26
C THR A 41 -24.18 -40.13 7.40
N ALA A 42 -25.02 -39.26 7.96
CA ALA A 42 -26.07 -38.58 7.21
C ALA A 42 -25.51 -37.62 6.14
N ALA A 43 -24.46 -36.85 6.47
CA ALA A 43 -23.80 -35.99 5.50
C ALA A 43 -23.17 -36.78 4.35
N ASP A 44 -22.48 -37.89 4.64
CA ASP A 44 -21.86 -38.72 3.61
C ASP A 44 -22.91 -39.43 2.73
N ARG A 45 -24.06 -39.84 3.29
CA ARG A 45 -25.22 -40.33 2.55
C ARG A 45 -25.73 -39.29 1.54
N GLN A 46 -25.94 -38.04 1.96
CA GLN A 46 -26.42 -36.98 1.07
C GLN A 46 -25.37 -36.59 0.02
N MET A 47 -24.08 -36.53 0.39
CA MET A 47 -23.01 -36.30 -0.57
C MET A 47 -22.90 -37.43 -1.60
N ALA A 48 -23.01 -38.69 -1.19
CA ALA A 48 -23.01 -39.83 -2.09
C ALA A 48 -24.17 -39.78 -3.09
N HIS A 49 -25.38 -39.42 -2.63
CA HIS A 49 -26.54 -39.24 -3.50
C HIS A 49 -26.31 -38.13 -4.53
N LEU A 50 -25.94 -36.92 -4.10
CA LEU A 50 -25.75 -35.78 -5.00
C LEU A 50 -24.60 -35.96 -6.01
N ARG A 51 -23.54 -36.68 -5.64
CA ARG A 51 -22.44 -37.05 -6.54
C ARG A 51 -22.91 -37.85 -7.77
N THR A 52 -24.03 -38.59 -7.69
CA THR A 52 -24.60 -39.27 -8.86
C THR A 52 -25.04 -38.29 -9.97
N PHE A 53 -25.35 -37.04 -9.62
CA PHE A 53 -25.79 -36.00 -10.55
C PHE A 53 -24.65 -35.09 -11.05
N GLN A 54 -23.42 -35.21 -10.53
CA GLN A 54 -22.28 -34.34 -10.91
C GLN A 54 -21.90 -34.42 -12.40
N ASN A 55 -22.20 -35.54 -13.06
CA ASN A 55 -21.92 -35.74 -14.50
C ASN A 55 -23.16 -35.54 -15.39
N GLY A 56 -24.28 -35.08 -14.82
CA GLY A 56 -25.55 -34.89 -15.54
C GLY A 56 -25.79 -33.45 -16.03
N PRO A 57 -26.91 -33.20 -16.75
CA PRO A 57 -27.26 -31.86 -17.28
C PRO A 57 -27.50 -30.76 -16.22
N ARG A 58 -27.38 -31.09 -14.93
CA ARG A 58 -27.60 -30.19 -13.78
C ARG A 58 -26.42 -30.24 -12.80
N ALA A 59 -25.22 -30.56 -13.31
CA ALA A 59 -23.98 -30.68 -12.54
C ALA A 59 -23.70 -29.49 -11.60
N GLU A 60 -23.98 -28.26 -12.03
CA GLU A 60 -23.78 -27.04 -11.26
C GLU A 60 -24.68 -26.99 -10.01
N LEU A 61 -25.94 -27.41 -10.12
CA LEU A 61 -26.87 -27.49 -8.98
C LEU A 61 -26.45 -28.60 -8.00
N SER A 62 -25.97 -29.74 -8.51
CA SER A 62 -25.40 -30.82 -7.69
C SER A 62 -24.17 -30.31 -6.92
N GLN A 63 -23.24 -29.62 -7.60
CA GLN A 63 -22.04 -29.09 -6.97
C GLN A 63 -22.35 -27.98 -5.95
N ARG A 64 -23.38 -27.16 -6.19
CA ARG A 64 -23.87 -26.18 -5.20
C ARG A 64 -24.35 -26.88 -3.93
N LEU A 65 -25.27 -27.85 -4.03
CA LEU A 65 -25.79 -28.55 -2.85
C LEU A 65 -24.71 -29.37 -2.13
N LEU A 66 -23.74 -29.93 -2.85
CA LEU A 66 -22.58 -30.59 -2.24
C LEU A 66 -21.75 -29.63 -1.37
N ASN A 67 -21.62 -28.35 -1.76
CA ASN A 67 -20.96 -27.33 -0.96
C ASN A 67 -21.81 -26.96 0.27
N GLU A 68 -23.13 -26.86 0.14
CA GLU A 68 -24.06 -26.54 1.24
C GLU A 68 -24.08 -27.67 2.30
N ILE A 69 -24.11 -28.94 1.89
CA ILE A 69 -24.01 -30.09 2.80
C ILE A 69 -22.61 -30.22 3.43
N ALA A 70 -21.54 -29.81 2.72
CA ALA A 70 -20.21 -29.73 3.31
C ALA A 70 -20.11 -28.64 4.39
N ALA A 71 -20.77 -27.49 4.19
CA ALA A 71 -20.88 -26.44 5.21
C ALA A 71 -21.69 -26.91 6.42
N ALA A 72 -22.84 -27.57 6.20
CA ALA A 72 -23.63 -28.18 7.28
C ALA A 72 -22.81 -29.19 8.10
N LYS A 73 -22.10 -30.12 7.44
CA LYS A 73 -21.22 -31.10 8.12
C LYS A 73 -20.14 -30.42 8.96
N LEU A 74 -19.47 -29.39 8.44
CA LEU A 74 -18.39 -28.65 9.10
C LEU A 74 -18.84 -27.62 10.15
N CYS A 75 -20.14 -27.39 10.26
CA CYS A 75 -20.79 -26.67 11.35
C CYS A 75 -21.16 -27.63 12.48
N LEU A 76 -21.90 -28.70 12.18
CA LEU A 76 -22.50 -29.58 13.19
C LEU A 76 -21.49 -30.54 13.86
N LEU A 77 -20.37 -30.87 13.19
CA LEU A 77 -19.25 -31.64 13.75
C LEU A 77 -18.18 -30.77 14.46
N ALA A 78 -18.50 -29.53 14.83
CA ALA A 78 -17.58 -28.67 15.59
C ALA A 78 -18.34 -27.98 16.72
N ASP A 79 -18.18 -28.45 17.95
CA ASP A 79 -19.03 -28.08 19.09
C ASP A 79 -19.25 -26.57 19.26
N ASP A 80 -18.19 -25.77 19.23
CA ASP A 80 -18.25 -24.29 19.29
C ASP A 80 -19.21 -23.69 18.23
N LYS A 81 -19.18 -24.25 17.01
CA LYS A 81 -20.00 -23.78 15.89
C LYS A 81 -21.40 -24.35 15.93
N ARG A 82 -21.56 -25.60 16.39
CA ARG A 82 -22.88 -26.20 16.63
C ARG A 82 -23.60 -25.38 17.68
N HIS A 83 -22.98 -25.08 18.81
CA HIS A 83 -23.58 -24.28 19.89
C HIS A 83 -24.12 -22.92 19.38
N VAL A 84 -23.26 -22.12 18.72
CA VAL A 84 -23.65 -20.81 18.17
C VAL A 84 -24.73 -20.92 17.09
N TYR A 85 -24.70 -21.98 16.27
CA TYR A 85 -25.75 -22.23 15.27
C TYR A 85 -27.08 -22.64 15.90
N GLU A 86 -27.04 -23.43 16.97
CA GLU A 86 -28.21 -23.86 17.71
C GLU A 86 -28.84 -22.73 18.53
N GLU A 87 -28.03 -21.84 19.13
CA GLU A 87 -28.53 -20.62 19.78
C GLU A 87 -29.26 -19.72 18.79
N TRP A 88 -28.67 -19.48 17.62
CA TRP A 88 -29.30 -18.75 16.52
C TRP A 88 -30.62 -19.41 16.07
N LEU A 89 -30.65 -20.73 15.99
CA LEU A 89 -31.83 -21.48 15.55
C LEU A 89 -32.93 -21.54 16.61
N ARG A 90 -32.58 -21.63 17.91
CA ARG A 90 -33.51 -21.53 19.05
C ARG A 90 -34.12 -20.13 19.14
N ALA A 91 -33.31 -19.08 19.02
CA ALA A 91 -33.80 -17.70 19.00
C ALA A 91 -34.82 -17.48 17.85
N ARG A 92 -34.56 -18.09 16.68
CA ARG A 92 -35.44 -18.06 15.51
C ARG A 92 -36.65 -19.02 15.58
N GLN A 93 -36.78 -19.79 16.66
CA GLN A 93 -37.95 -20.62 16.95
C GLN A 93 -38.80 -20.08 18.11
N ALA A 94 -38.43 -18.95 18.71
CA ALA A 94 -39.26 -18.25 19.68
C ALA A 94 -40.57 -17.76 19.02
N PRO A 95 -41.76 -17.94 19.63
CA PRO A 95 -43.01 -17.50 19.01
C PRO A 95 -43.18 -15.98 19.04
N GLY A 96 -42.92 -15.33 17.90
CA GLY A 96 -43.44 -13.99 17.60
C GLY A 96 -42.45 -12.85 17.47
N GLU A 97 -41.65 -12.84 16.39
CA GLU A 97 -41.26 -11.61 15.69
C GLU A 97 -40.82 -11.92 14.24
N ASP A 98 -41.29 -11.16 13.25
CA ASP A 98 -41.03 -11.42 11.83
C ASP A 98 -39.64 -10.91 11.41
N LEU A 99 -38.63 -11.77 11.52
CA LEU A 99 -37.26 -11.49 11.07
C LEU A 99 -36.90 -12.27 9.79
N ALA A 100 -36.92 -11.56 8.67
CA ALA A 100 -36.48 -12.04 7.36
C ALA A 100 -34.96 -12.34 7.32
N PRO A 101 -34.47 -13.23 6.42
CA PRO A 101 -33.40 -14.13 6.82
C PRO A 101 -32.02 -13.83 6.23
N ASP A 102 -31.02 -13.78 7.10
CA ASP A 102 -29.62 -14.05 6.76
C ASP A 102 -29.15 -15.34 7.47
N LEU A 103 -28.44 -16.22 6.76
CA LEU A 103 -27.85 -17.45 7.32
C LEU A 103 -26.38 -17.17 7.69
N PRO A 104 -25.87 -17.66 8.84
CA PRO A 104 -24.47 -17.44 9.23
C PRO A 104 -23.51 -18.21 8.30
N THR A 105 -22.83 -17.48 7.40
CA THR A 105 -21.96 -18.07 6.37
C THR A 105 -20.65 -18.62 6.95
N ILE A 106 -20.65 -19.90 7.33
CA ILE A 106 -19.45 -20.59 7.83
C ILE A 106 -18.48 -20.87 6.66
N ASN A 107 -17.27 -20.31 6.73
CA ASN A 107 -16.22 -20.51 5.74
C ASN A 107 -15.76 -21.98 5.69
N VAL A 108 -16.05 -22.66 4.59
CA VAL A 108 -15.49 -23.98 4.26
C VAL A 108 -14.15 -23.82 3.56
N ALA A 109 -13.07 -24.32 4.17
CA ALA A 109 -11.79 -24.47 3.50
C ALA A 109 -11.79 -25.77 2.66
N THR A 110 -11.46 -25.68 1.37
CA THR A 110 -11.48 -26.83 0.47
C THR A 110 -10.34 -27.82 0.78
N PRO A 111 -10.62 -29.13 1.00
CA PRO A 111 -9.58 -30.15 1.14
C PRO A 111 -8.95 -30.54 -0.21
N MET A 112 -7.83 -31.26 -0.17
CA MET A 112 -7.06 -31.64 -1.36
C MET A 112 -7.79 -32.68 -2.24
N GLY A 113 -7.79 -32.46 -3.56
CA GLY A 113 -8.31 -33.42 -4.54
C GLY A 113 -7.22 -34.36 -5.08
N TYR A 114 -7.39 -35.66 -4.85
CA TYR A 114 -6.75 -36.70 -5.68
C TYR A 114 -7.42 -36.73 -7.05
N GLY A 115 -6.64 -36.79 -8.14
CA GLY A 115 -7.16 -36.74 -9.51
C GLY A 115 -7.35 -38.11 -10.16
N LEU A 116 -8.40 -38.23 -10.99
CA LEU A 116 -8.60 -39.34 -11.94
C LEU A 116 -9.16 -38.79 -13.26
N HIS A 117 -8.53 -39.13 -14.39
CA HIS A 117 -8.99 -38.80 -15.75
C HIS A 117 -9.42 -40.08 -16.50
N PRO A 118 -10.59 -40.11 -17.16
CA PRO A 118 -10.89 -41.02 -18.26
C PRO A 118 -10.43 -40.45 -19.63
N PRO A 119 -10.34 -41.26 -20.70
CA PRO A 119 -9.28 -41.05 -21.71
C PRO A 119 -9.72 -40.68 -23.15
N GLY A 120 -8.79 -40.06 -23.88
CA GLY A 120 -8.77 -39.97 -25.35
C GLY A 120 -9.25 -38.63 -25.92
N LYS A 121 -8.74 -38.13 -27.06
CA LYS A 121 -7.70 -38.66 -27.97
C LYS A 121 -6.87 -37.50 -28.55
N SER A 122 -5.56 -37.68 -28.72
CA SER A 122 -4.75 -36.79 -29.58
C SER A 122 -3.69 -37.60 -30.32
N THR A 123 -3.87 -37.78 -31.63
CA THR A 123 -2.84 -38.32 -32.51
C THR A 123 -1.68 -37.33 -32.64
N ARG A 124 -0.45 -37.77 -32.37
CA ARG A 124 0.75 -37.02 -32.73
C ARG A 124 1.86 -37.98 -33.11
N GLU A 125 2.43 -37.80 -34.29
CA GLU A 125 3.41 -38.73 -34.84
C GLU A 125 4.80 -38.56 -34.21
N THR A 126 5.53 -39.68 -34.26
CA THR A 126 6.93 -39.95 -33.90
C THR A 126 7.92 -38.81 -34.16
N THR A 127 9.00 -38.62 -33.39
CA THR A 127 10.16 -39.55 -33.29
C THR A 127 10.84 -39.53 -31.89
N SER A 128 11.19 -40.66 -31.24
CA SER A 128 12.27 -41.67 -31.51
C SER A 128 13.70 -41.10 -31.35
N LYS A 129 14.64 -41.59 -30.50
CA LYS A 129 14.78 -42.71 -29.52
C LYS A 129 15.73 -42.21 -28.36
N ARG A 130 16.09 -42.88 -27.25
CA ARG A 130 16.16 -44.30 -26.81
C ARG A 130 15.95 -44.42 -25.27
N PRO A 131 15.20 -45.40 -24.74
CA PRO A 131 15.18 -45.71 -23.30
C PRO A 131 15.58 -47.17 -22.97
N TRP A 132 16.59 -47.37 -22.11
CA TRP A 132 16.92 -48.68 -21.49
C TRP A 132 17.51 -48.46 -20.08
N LEU A 133 18.51 -47.57 -19.95
CA LEU A 133 19.29 -47.34 -18.72
C LEU A 133 18.50 -47.12 -17.42
N ILE A 134 17.25 -46.60 -17.49
CA ILE A 134 16.41 -46.36 -16.31
C ILE A 134 15.92 -47.68 -15.68
N ALA A 135 15.65 -48.72 -16.48
CA ALA A 135 15.00 -49.94 -16.00
C ALA A 135 15.88 -50.78 -15.05
N ALA A 136 17.21 -50.74 -15.21
CA ALA A 136 18.14 -51.52 -14.39
C ALA A 136 18.23 -50.99 -12.95
N VAL A 137 18.23 -49.67 -12.77
CA VAL A 137 18.40 -49.03 -11.46
C VAL A 137 17.18 -49.27 -10.57
N SER A 138 15.97 -49.14 -11.13
CA SER A 138 14.72 -49.34 -10.37
C SER A 138 14.60 -50.74 -9.77
N VAL A 139 15.01 -51.78 -10.50
CA VAL A 139 14.97 -53.18 -9.99
C VAL A 139 15.97 -53.38 -8.85
N GLY A 140 17.16 -52.80 -8.94
CA GLY A 140 18.16 -52.85 -7.86
C GLY A 140 17.66 -52.23 -6.55
N CYS A 141 17.05 -51.05 -6.62
CA CYS A 141 16.48 -50.38 -5.45
C CYS A 141 15.33 -51.17 -4.81
N VAL A 142 14.44 -51.77 -5.62
CA VAL A 142 13.33 -52.60 -5.13
C VAL A 142 13.86 -53.87 -4.45
N LEU A 143 14.87 -54.52 -5.02
CA LEU A 143 15.49 -55.71 -4.41
C LEU A 143 16.19 -55.38 -3.08
N LEU A 144 16.91 -54.24 -2.99
CA LEU A 144 17.52 -53.80 -1.73
C LEU A 144 16.48 -53.50 -0.65
N LEU A 145 15.37 -52.83 -0.99
CA LEU A 145 14.28 -52.57 -0.05
C LEU A 145 13.59 -53.86 0.41
N LEU A 146 13.35 -54.82 -0.49
CA LEU A 146 12.80 -56.13 -0.14
C LEU A 146 13.77 -56.95 0.73
N PHE A 147 15.07 -56.90 0.47
CA PHE A 147 16.07 -57.61 1.27
C PHE A 147 16.22 -56.98 2.66
N GLY A 148 16.26 -55.65 2.76
CA GLY A 148 16.26 -54.93 4.03
C GLY A 148 15.00 -55.15 4.86
N TYR A 149 13.82 -55.17 4.22
CA TYR A 149 12.56 -55.49 4.89
C TYR A 149 12.51 -56.93 5.42
N ARG A 150 13.02 -57.91 4.66
CA ARG A 150 13.12 -59.30 5.14
C ARG A 150 14.14 -59.42 6.28
N TYR A 151 15.31 -58.80 6.17
CA TYR A 151 16.29 -58.77 7.25
C TYR A 151 15.70 -58.20 8.55
N TYR A 152 15.06 -57.03 8.48
CA TYR A 152 14.37 -56.40 9.61
C TYR A 152 13.29 -57.32 10.21
N ARG A 153 12.40 -57.86 9.37
CA ARG A 153 11.32 -58.76 9.81
C ARG A 153 11.87 -60.03 10.50
N ASP A 154 12.94 -60.61 9.95
CA ASP A 154 13.47 -61.89 10.38
C ASP A 154 14.47 -61.77 11.55
N HIS A 155 14.89 -60.56 11.94
CA HIS A 155 15.85 -60.32 13.04
C HIS A 155 15.33 -59.41 14.19
N VAL A 156 14.24 -58.66 14.01
CA VAL A 156 13.78 -57.66 15.01
C VAL A 156 12.54 -58.13 15.82
N ASN A 157 11.96 -59.30 15.51
CA ASN A 157 10.80 -59.83 16.23
C ASN A 157 10.95 -61.32 16.63
N THR A 158 11.74 -61.58 17.68
CA THR A 158 11.82 -62.90 18.34
C THR A 158 11.61 -62.75 19.86
N PRO A 159 10.36 -62.78 20.36
CA PRO A 159 10.04 -62.48 21.76
C PRO A 159 10.30 -63.69 22.69
N GLN A 160 11.58 -63.93 23.01
CA GLN A 160 11.99 -65.01 23.91
C GLN A 160 12.93 -64.57 25.03
N ALA A 161 13.90 -63.69 24.75
CA ALA A 161 14.80 -63.12 25.78
C ALA A 161 14.10 -62.25 26.86
N LEU A 162 12.83 -61.88 26.63
CA LEU A 162 11.95 -61.21 27.61
C LEU A 162 10.98 -62.16 28.33
N ARG A 163 11.01 -63.45 28.03
CA ARG A 163 10.26 -64.49 28.76
C ARG A 163 11.13 -65.18 29.79
N ASP A 164 12.36 -65.50 29.43
CA ASP A 164 13.33 -66.15 30.33
C ASP A 164 13.75 -65.23 31.50
N SER A 165 13.72 -63.91 31.32
CA SER A 165 14.00 -62.90 32.37
C SER A 165 12.81 -62.62 33.31
N VAL A 166 11.59 -63.00 32.91
CA VAL A 166 10.37 -62.88 33.73
C VAL A 166 10.07 -64.18 34.47
N ALA A 167 10.49 -65.32 33.93
CA ALA A 167 10.37 -66.64 34.56
C ALA A 167 11.38 -66.91 35.70
N ALA A 168 12.35 -66.01 35.93
CA ALA A 168 13.49 -66.23 36.83
C ALA A 168 13.53 -65.30 38.06
N SER A 169 12.53 -64.43 38.25
CA SER A 169 12.55 -63.35 39.26
C SER A 169 11.44 -63.39 40.30
N THR A 170 10.67 -64.48 40.38
CA THR A 170 9.68 -64.73 41.46
C THR A 170 10.00 -66.01 42.22
N GLY A 171 10.60 -65.85 43.41
CA GLY A 171 10.85 -66.95 44.35
C GLY A 171 11.61 -66.50 45.60
N SER A 172 10.86 -66.22 46.68
CA SER A 172 11.34 -65.77 48.01
C SER A 172 12.06 -64.39 48.04
N ASP A 173 11.99 -63.55 49.08
CA ASP A 173 11.08 -63.38 50.23
C ASP A 173 11.38 -61.98 50.85
N SER A 174 10.50 -61.25 51.56
CA SER A 174 9.11 -61.51 51.98
C SER A 174 8.35 -60.19 52.31
N VAL A 175 7.21 -60.33 53.02
CA VAL A 175 6.44 -59.38 53.89
C VAL A 175 7.23 -58.11 54.33
N GLU A 176 6.69 -56.88 54.28
CA GLU A 176 5.38 -56.45 54.84
C GLU A 176 4.58 -55.41 54.04
N THR A 177 3.26 -55.44 54.23
CA THR A 177 2.16 -54.87 53.44
C THR A 177 2.06 -53.34 53.29
N LEU A 178 1.66 -52.91 52.09
CA LEU A 178 0.73 -51.79 51.84
C LEU A 178 -0.41 -52.28 50.91
N PRO A 179 -1.66 -51.78 51.03
CA PRO A 179 -2.84 -52.39 50.40
C PRO A 179 -3.05 -52.03 48.92
N GLU A 180 -3.71 -52.95 48.20
CA GLU A 180 -4.09 -52.85 46.77
C GLU A 180 -5.42 -52.11 46.50
N PRO A 181 -5.73 -51.76 45.23
CA PRO A 181 -6.92 -51.00 44.84
C PRO A 181 -8.19 -51.84 44.63
N VAL A 182 -9.35 -51.22 44.86
CA VAL A 182 -10.73 -51.73 44.74
C VAL A 182 -11.64 -50.51 44.49
N ASP A 183 -12.76 -50.50 43.77
CA ASP A 183 -13.33 -51.30 42.65
C ASP A 183 -14.60 -50.51 42.19
N PRO A 184 -15.02 -50.51 40.91
CA PRO A 184 -15.95 -49.48 40.42
C PRO A 184 -17.42 -49.92 40.36
N ASP A 185 -18.21 -49.68 41.42
CA ASP A 185 -19.63 -49.30 41.24
C ASP A 185 -20.28 -48.68 42.51
N ARG A 186 -20.53 -47.36 42.51
CA ARG A 186 -21.65 -46.73 43.24
C ARG A 186 -21.97 -45.33 42.73
N ARG A 187 -23.26 -45.02 42.68
CA ARG A 187 -23.82 -43.76 42.17
C ARG A 187 -24.03 -42.73 43.28
N GLU A 188 -24.21 -41.47 42.85
CA GLU A 188 -24.84 -40.36 43.58
C GLU A 188 -24.03 -39.86 44.82
N SER A 189 -23.90 -38.56 45.13
CA SER A 189 -24.58 -37.34 44.63
C SER A 189 -23.71 -36.07 44.81
N LEU A 190 -24.28 -34.88 44.54
CA LEU A 190 -23.68 -33.54 44.65
C LEU A 190 -23.25 -33.14 46.08
N PRO A 191 -22.30 -32.18 46.21
CA PRO A 191 -22.63 -30.86 46.77
C PRO A 191 -22.09 -29.70 45.89
N THR A 192 -22.80 -28.59 45.60
CA THR A 192 -23.34 -27.49 46.43
C THR A 192 -22.29 -26.65 47.19
N PRO A 193 -22.35 -25.30 47.14
CA PRO A 193 -21.44 -24.41 47.86
C PRO A 193 -21.78 -24.31 49.36
N PRO A 194 -20.84 -23.85 50.21
CA PRO A 194 -21.09 -23.63 51.62
C PRO A 194 -21.92 -22.36 51.88
N THR A 195 -22.76 -22.37 52.91
CA THR A 195 -23.41 -21.17 53.46
C THR A 195 -23.78 -21.44 54.93
N ALA A 196 -23.57 -20.43 55.78
CA ALA A 196 -23.96 -20.35 57.20
C ALA A 196 -23.33 -21.37 58.17
N ASP A 197 -22.42 -20.86 59.01
CA ASP A 197 -22.42 -21.16 60.45
C ASP A 197 -22.64 -19.83 61.20
N ALA A 198 -23.32 -19.89 62.34
CA ALA A 198 -23.59 -18.79 63.28
C ALA A 198 -24.11 -19.39 64.61
N PRO A 199 -24.12 -18.68 65.75
CA PRO A 199 -23.63 -17.31 66.03
C PRO A 199 -22.49 -17.29 67.07
N ASP A 200 -21.99 -16.11 67.49
CA ASP A 200 -22.22 -15.56 68.86
C ASP A 200 -21.40 -14.30 69.23
N GLU A 201 -21.93 -13.57 70.23
CA GLU A 201 -21.35 -12.55 71.14
C GLU A 201 -20.70 -11.22 70.67
N ALA A 202 -21.35 -10.13 71.15
CA ALA A 202 -20.81 -8.93 71.83
C ALA A 202 -20.45 -7.61 71.08
N GLY A 203 -21.03 -6.49 71.58
CA GLY A 203 -20.73 -5.08 71.22
C GLY A 203 -21.68 -4.50 70.14
N SER A 204 -22.55 -3.50 70.34
CA SER A 204 -22.47 -2.20 71.06
C SER A 204 -21.47 -1.24 70.38
N VAL A 205 -21.78 0.01 69.98
CA VAL A 205 -22.69 1.06 70.51
C VAL A 205 -23.21 2.00 69.37
N ALA A 206 -24.43 2.59 69.50
CA ALA A 206 -25.00 3.76 68.76
C ALA A 206 -25.08 3.73 67.21
N ALA A 207 -26.16 4.15 66.51
CA ALA A 207 -26.99 5.38 66.56
C ALA A 207 -26.24 6.62 65.97
N GLU A 208 -26.87 7.53 65.22
CA GLU A 208 -28.32 7.86 65.07
C GLU A 208 -28.62 8.56 63.70
N ASP A 209 -29.88 8.51 63.24
CA ASP A 209 -30.65 9.39 62.31
C ASP A 209 -29.97 10.16 61.13
N ALA A 210 -30.39 10.00 59.86
CA ALA A 210 -31.55 10.61 59.14
C ALA A 210 -31.25 12.03 58.56
N ASN A 211 -32.02 12.68 57.66
CA ASN A 211 -33.34 12.39 57.06
C ASN A 211 -33.54 13.10 55.68
N GLU A 212 -34.42 12.53 54.83
CA GLU A 212 -35.24 13.16 53.75
C GLU A 212 -34.65 14.16 52.71
N SER A 213 -35.51 14.79 51.89
CA SER A 213 -35.19 15.33 50.54
C SER A 213 -35.61 16.83 50.32
N PRO A 214 -36.06 17.28 49.12
CA PRO A 214 -35.49 18.44 48.41
C PRO A 214 -36.25 19.77 48.63
N PRO A 215 -35.81 20.92 48.05
CA PRO A 215 -36.42 21.36 46.77
C PRO A 215 -35.55 22.30 45.86
N GLN A 216 -36.15 22.77 44.75
CA GLN A 216 -35.80 24.03 44.01
C GLN A 216 -36.79 25.16 44.43
N PRO A 217 -36.86 26.39 43.83
CA PRO A 217 -35.97 27.15 42.93
C PRO A 217 -35.67 28.60 43.45
N ALA A 218 -35.00 29.47 42.66
CA ALA A 218 -35.23 30.95 42.59
C ALA A 218 -34.31 31.69 41.57
N THR A 219 -34.62 32.96 41.26
CA THR A 219 -33.92 33.88 40.33
C THR A 219 -33.79 35.30 40.92
N GLU A 220 -32.66 36.00 40.70
CA GLU A 220 -32.40 37.45 40.91
C GLU A 220 -30.94 37.75 40.43
N THR A 221 -30.47 38.91 39.95
CA THR A 221 -31.03 40.12 39.30
C THR A 221 -29.89 40.88 38.55
N VAL A 222 -30.17 42.00 37.86
CA VAL A 222 -29.15 42.95 37.31
C VAL A 222 -29.32 44.34 37.95
N PRO A 223 -28.23 44.97 38.41
CA PRO A 223 -27.87 46.36 38.01
C PRO A 223 -26.33 46.56 37.90
N ASP A 224 -25.77 47.74 37.62
CA ASP A 224 -26.03 48.84 36.67
C ASP A 224 -24.83 49.83 36.78
N ASP A 225 -24.69 50.79 35.87
CA ASP A 225 -23.68 51.87 35.83
C ASP A 225 -22.18 51.44 35.79
N GLY A 226 -21.25 52.22 35.23
CA GLY A 226 -21.38 53.51 34.54
C GLY A 226 -20.38 54.54 35.05
N ASP A 227 -19.44 55.00 34.21
CA ASP A 227 -18.82 56.31 34.36
C ASP A 227 -18.33 56.87 33.00
N THR A 228 -17.96 58.14 32.99
CA THR A 228 -17.86 59.03 31.82
C THR A 228 -16.61 59.92 31.87
N ALA A 229 -16.44 60.76 30.84
CA ALA A 229 -15.51 61.89 30.80
C ALA A 229 -13.98 61.54 30.66
N ASP A 230 -13.13 62.37 30.06
CA ASP A 230 -13.41 63.57 29.27
C ASP A 230 -12.39 63.87 28.15
N VAL A 231 -12.81 64.79 27.28
CA VAL A 231 -12.13 65.55 26.20
C VAL A 231 -11.30 66.72 26.84
N PRO A 232 -10.37 67.51 26.21
CA PRO A 232 -10.12 67.83 24.77
C PRO A 232 -8.63 68.02 24.29
N THR A 233 -8.48 68.56 23.05
CA THR A 233 -7.46 69.56 22.57
C THR A 233 -5.99 69.14 22.32
N ASP A 234 -5.25 69.68 21.33
CA ASP A 234 -5.58 70.55 20.16
C ASP A 234 -4.49 70.46 19.05
N GLY A 235 -4.80 70.95 17.84
CA GLY A 235 -3.84 71.43 16.83
C GLY A 235 -3.46 70.44 15.69
N GLY A 236 -3.63 70.77 14.40
CA GLY A 236 -4.30 71.95 13.81
C GLY A 236 -4.11 72.09 12.28
N ALA A 237 -4.73 73.13 11.72
CA ALA A 237 -4.58 73.69 10.35
C ALA A 237 -5.13 72.90 9.12
N ASN A 238 -6.18 73.48 8.49
CA ASN A 238 -6.23 74.02 7.11
C ASN A 238 -5.43 73.36 5.95
N ALA A 239 -5.94 73.29 4.70
CA ALA A 239 -7.23 73.73 4.14
C ALA A 239 -7.51 73.11 2.75
N THR A 240 -8.72 73.34 2.23
CA THR A 240 -9.15 73.03 0.85
C THR A 240 -8.54 73.93 -0.23
N ALA A 241 -8.21 73.38 -1.40
CA ALA A 241 -8.44 74.05 -2.70
C ALA A 241 -8.30 73.10 -3.91
N THR A 242 -9.06 73.38 -4.96
CA THR A 242 -8.96 72.83 -6.33
C THR A 242 -8.32 73.86 -7.28
N SER A 243 -7.56 73.44 -8.30
CA SER A 243 -7.54 74.08 -9.64
C SER A 243 -6.68 73.31 -10.65
N ASP A 244 -7.08 73.36 -11.93
CA ASP A 244 -6.28 72.98 -13.10
C ASP A 244 -5.28 74.08 -13.54
N ARG A 245 -4.57 73.79 -14.66
CA ARG A 245 -3.83 74.71 -15.60
C ARG A 245 -2.38 75.09 -15.23
N ASP A 246 -1.47 75.36 -16.17
CA ASP A 246 -1.58 75.42 -17.66
C ASP A 246 -0.25 75.10 -18.38
N THR A 247 -0.34 74.50 -19.58
CA THR A 247 0.50 74.58 -20.82
C THR A 247 2.06 74.66 -20.74
N SER A 248 2.89 74.65 -21.82
CA SER A 248 2.71 74.72 -23.29
C SER A 248 3.85 73.97 -24.03
N ALA A 249 3.63 73.66 -25.31
CA ALA A 249 4.63 73.64 -26.41
C ALA A 249 5.78 72.60 -26.39
N ASP A 250 6.24 72.02 -27.50
CA ASP A 250 5.76 71.94 -28.91
C ASP A 250 6.50 70.71 -29.53
N ASP A 251 6.32 70.23 -30.78
CA ASP A 251 5.73 70.81 -32.01
C ASP A 251 5.09 69.71 -32.90
N THR A 252 4.55 70.11 -34.05
CA THR A 252 4.02 69.29 -35.17
C THR A 252 4.58 69.88 -36.50
N PRO A 253 4.07 69.65 -37.74
CA PRO A 253 3.07 68.73 -38.29
C PRO A 253 3.60 67.81 -39.43
N GLY A 254 2.86 66.77 -39.86
CA GLY A 254 2.00 66.85 -41.06
C GLY A 254 2.66 66.17 -42.28
N THR A 255 2.04 65.89 -43.44
CA THR A 255 0.64 65.99 -43.91
C THR A 255 0.48 65.10 -45.17
N THR A 256 -0.71 64.54 -45.46
CA THR A 256 -1.14 63.99 -46.80
C THR A 256 -0.33 62.78 -47.36
N ASP A 257 -0.81 61.94 -48.29
CA ASP A 257 -2.04 61.95 -49.12
C ASP A 257 -2.54 60.51 -49.46
N THR A 258 -3.67 60.41 -50.19
CA THR A 258 -4.29 59.18 -50.76
C THR A 258 -4.22 59.21 -52.31
N PRO A 259 -4.64 58.21 -53.14
CA PRO A 259 -5.07 56.81 -52.92
C PRO A 259 -4.46 55.81 -53.98
N GLU A 260 -5.21 54.72 -54.31
CA GLU A 260 -5.21 53.89 -55.54
C GLU A 260 -4.21 52.72 -55.76
N ASN A 261 -4.80 51.57 -56.15
CA ASN A 261 -4.42 50.48 -57.09
C ASN A 261 -2.97 49.92 -57.19
N ASP A 262 -2.73 48.64 -57.53
CA ASP A 262 -3.63 47.61 -58.09
C ASP A 262 -3.24 46.16 -57.67
N THR A 263 -3.95 45.19 -58.24
CA THR A 263 -3.95 43.71 -58.05
C THR A 263 -2.59 42.96 -58.14
N PRO A 264 -2.48 41.70 -57.62
CA PRO A 264 -1.24 41.15 -57.07
C PRO A 264 -0.42 40.22 -57.98
N ASP A 265 0.83 39.96 -57.59
CA ASP A 265 1.59 38.76 -57.93
C ASP A 265 1.77 37.86 -56.69
N VAL A 266 1.70 36.54 -56.85
CA VAL A 266 1.66 35.56 -55.75
C VAL A 266 2.77 34.54 -55.91
N THR A 267 3.93 34.82 -55.31
CA THR A 267 4.89 33.78 -54.96
C THR A 267 4.53 33.19 -53.59
N PRO A 268 4.33 31.87 -53.45
CA PRO A 268 3.98 31.28 -52.16
C PRO A 268 5.21 31.21 -51.25
N THR A 269 5.29 32.12 -50.29
CA THR A 269 6.19 31.99 -49.14
C THR A 269 5.87 30.67 -48.41
N PRO A 270 6.88 29.85 -48.03
CA PRO A 270 6.62 28.67 -47.21
C PRO A 270 5.94 29.07 -45.89
N PRO A 271 5.00 28.26 -45.35
CA PRO A 271 4.42 28.53 -44.04
C PRO A 271 5.53 28.51 -42.99
N GLU A 272 5.66 29.61 -42.26
CA GLU A 272 6.67 29.79 -41.22
C GLU A 272 6.45 28.76 -40.11
N ARG A 273 7.28 27.72 -40.08
CA ARG A 273 7.26 26.74 -39.00
C ARG A 273 7.77 27.42 -37.74
N ILE A 274 6.86 27.64 -36.78
CA ILE A 274 7.23 27.97 -35.40
C ILE A 274 8.04 26.79 -34.85
N ASN A 275 9.35 26.92 -34.94
CA ASN A 275 10.29 25.89 -34.58
C ASN A 275 10.48 25.97 -33.06
N VAL A 276 9.59 25.34 -32.30
CA VAL A 276 9.70 25.27 -30.83
C VAL A 276 10.98 24.53 -30.49
N ALA A 277 12.01 25.27 -30.09
CA ALA A 277 13.28 24.71 -29.69
C ALA A 277 13.10 23.88 -28.41
N VAL A 278 13.67 22.68 -28.39
CA VAL A 278 13.78 21.88 -27.17
C VAL A 278 14.63 22.69 -26.16
N PRO A 279 14.15 22.96 -24.94
CA PRO A 279 14.88 23.78 -23.98
C PRO A 279 16.16 23.06 -23.53
N THR A 280 17.32 23.57 -23.96
CA THR A 280 18.64 23.09 -23.55
C THR A 280 19.21 23.95 -22.43
N VAL A 281 19.84 23.34 -21.43
CA VAL A 281 20.66 24.05 -20.42
C VAL A 281 21.75 24.86 -21.16
N PRO A 282 21.75 26.21 -21.12
CA PRO A 282 22.69 26.98 -21.94
C PRO A 282 24.07 26.99 -21.30
N THR A 283 25.09 26.62 -22.07
CA THR A 283 26.50 26.55 -21.67
C THR A 283 27.07 27.93 -21.27
N LEU A 284 28.03 27.93 -20.34
CA LEU A 284 28.91 29.08 -20.04
C LEU A 284 30.31 28.83 -20.59
N ALA A 285 31.03 29.86 -21.05
CA ALA A 285 32.46 29.74 -21.39
C ALA A 285 33.40 30.30 -20.31
N ARG A 286 32.94 31.29 -19.53
CA ARG A 286 33.71 32.03 -18.50
C ARG A 286 32.81 32.72 -17.49
N TRP A 287 33.38 33.23 -16.39
CA TRP A 287 32.59 33.86 -15.32
C TRP A 287 31.81 35.11 -15.73
N SER A 288 32.29 35.91 -16.68
CA SER A 288 31.59 37.13 -17.12
C SER A 288 30.31 36.88 -17.93
N GLU A 289 30.00 35.62 -18.25
CA GLU A 289 28.76 35.18 -18.90
C GLU A 289 27.76 34.58 -17.90
N LEU A 290 28.17 34.36 -16.65
CA LEU A 290 27.27 33.99 -15.56
C LEU A 290 26.38 35.22 -15.25
N PRO A 291 25.05 35.11 -15.32
CA PRO A 291 24.16 36.19 -14.88
C PRO A 291 24.43 36.55 -13.43
N ALA A 292 24.24 37.82 -13.06
CA ALA A 292 24.16 38.19 -11.66
C ALA A 292 22.93 37.51 -11.00
N ALA A 293 22.98 37.28 -9.69
CA ALA A 293 21.79 36.88 -8.94
C ALA A 293 20.74 37.98 -9.06
N ASP A 294 19.63 37.68 -9.72
CA ASP A 294 18.57 38.64 -10.04
C ASP A 294 17.63 38.80 -8.83
N GLU A 295 18.05 39.63 -7.86
CA GLU A 295 17.29 39.99 -6.65
C GLU A 295 15.88 40.56 -6.97
N GLY A 296 15.64 40.97 -8.22
CA GLY A 296 14.38 41.54 -8.69
C GLY A 296 13.30 40.53 -9.12
N ARG A 297 13.60 39.23 -9.20
CA ARG A 297 12.62 38.18 -9.56
C ARG A 297 11.70 37.83 -8.40
N ALA A 298 10.83 38.78 -8.03
CA ALA A 298 9.74 38.56 -7.09
C ALA A 298 8.87 37.37 -7.55
N ASN A 299 9.03 36.21 -6.91
CA ASN A 299 8.43 34.97 -7.36
C ASN A 299 6.90 35.04 -7.20
N ARG A 300 6.19 35.10 -8.33
CA ARG A 300 4.75 35.43 -8.39
C ARG A 300 3.86 34.23 -8.07
N PHE A 301 3.99 33.67 -6.89
CA PHE A 301 2.91 32.86 -6.31
C PHE A 301 1.69 33.78 -6.16
N ALA A 302 0.68 33.61 -7.02
CA ALA A 302 -0.52 34.44 -6.99
C ALA A 302 -1.26 34.24 -5.66
N ILE A 303 -1.47 35.33 -4.91
CA ILE A 303 -1.89 35.25 -3.51
C ILE A 303 -3.40 35.03 -3.42
N SER A 304 -3.81 33.75 -3.42
CA SER A 304 -5.13 33.29 -2.95
C SER A 304 -5.11 31.96 -2.19
N ASP A 305 -4.05 31.17 -2.30
CA ASP A 305 -4.10 29.73 -2.01
C ASP A 305 -3.36 29.35 -0.72
N ALA A 306 -3.90 28.36 0.01
CA ALA A 306 -3.48 28.02 1.37
C ALA A 306 -1.99 27.67 1.56
N ILE A 307 -1.32 27.16 0.54
CA ILE A 307 0.09 26.76 0.60
C ILE A 307 1.08 27.87 0.20
N GLY A 308 0.61 29.07 -0.17
CA GLY A 308 1.47 30.18 -0.60
C GLY A 308 2.48 30.63 0.47
N GLY A 309 2.12 30.55 1.76
CA GLY A 309 3.03 30.86 2.86
C GLY A 309 4.26 29.94 2.91
N PRO A 310 4.12 28.61 3.06
CA PRO A 310 5.25 27.70 3.02
C PRO A 310 6.02 27.71 1.70
N LEU A 311 5.36 27.87 0.56
CA LEU A 311 6.05 28.01 -0.74
C LEU A 311 6.95 29.25 -0.77
N THR A 312 6.52 30.36 -0.18
CA THR A 312 7.34 31.56 0.00
C THR A 312 8.56 31.31 0.89
N LEU A 313 8.40 30.51 1.96
CA LEU A 313 9.52 30.12 2.82
C LEU A 313 10.52 29.20 2.08
N LEU A 314 10.03 28.24 1.28
CA LEU A 314 10.88 27.43 0.40
C LEU A 314 11.61 28.27 -0.67
N ALA A 315 10.95 29.26 -1.26
CA ALA A 315 11.54 30.18 -2.22
C ALA A 315 12.66 31.04 -1.61
N ASN A 316 12.49 31.44 -0.35
CA ASN A 316 13.50 32.10 0.48
C ASN A 316 14.51 31.11 1.11
N ARG A 317 14.47 29.83 0.71
CA ARG A 317 15.35 28.73 1.13
C ARG A 317 15.29 28.37 2.62
N ASP A 318 14.28 28.84 3.34
CA ASP A 318 14.00 28.46 4.72
C ASP A 318 13.17 27.17 4.76
N LEU A 319 13.87 26.04 4.68
CA LEU A 319 13.26 24.72 4.81
C LEU A 319 12.63 24.49 6.19
N VAL A 320 13.14 25.11 7.26
CA VAL A 320 12.71 24.83 8.65
C VAL A 320 11.43 25.60 8.97
N GLY A 321 11.35 26.87 8.55
CA GLY A 321 10.11 27.63 8.56
C GLY A 321 9.06 27.02 7.62
N ALA A 322 9.46 26.59 6.41
CA ALA A 322 8.55 25.93 5.48
C ALA A 322 8.02 24.59 6.02
N GLU A 323 8.87 23.76 6.63
CA GLU A 323 8.46 22.54 7.31
C GLU A 323 7.49 22.86 8.44
N SER A 324 7.83 23.81 9.32
CA SER A 324 6.96 24.24 10.42
C SER A 324 5.60 24.72 9.91
N ALA A 325 5.58 25.50 8.83
CA ALA A 325 4.35 26.00 8.20
C ALA A 325 3.53 24.88 7.52
N LEU A 326 4.17 23.89 6.89
CA LEU A 326 3.49 22.73 6.29
C LEU A 326 3.00 21.73 7.35
N GLN A 327 3.72 21.55 8.46
CA GLN A 327 3.24 20.79 9.60
C GLN A 327 2.02 21.49 10.23
N ASN A 328 2.06 22.83 10.37
CA ASN A 328 0.92 23.61 10.87
C ASN A 328 -0.30 23.55 9.94
N LEU A 329 -0.12 23.63 8.61
CA LEU A 329 -1.21 23.48 7.63
C LEU A 329 -1.72 22.05 7.49
N ALA A 330 -0.88 21.04 7.73
CA ALA A 330 -1.31 19.64 7.75
C ALA A 330 -2.13 19.31 9.00
N ARG A 331 -1.85 19.98 10.14
CA ARG A 331 -2.64 19.91 11.37
C ARG A 331 -3.93 20.73 11.25
N ASN A 332 -3.83 21.96 10.74
CA ASN A 332 -4.91 22.93 10.61
C ASN A 332 -5.11 23.33 9.12
N PRO A 333 -5.79 22.51 8.30
CA PRO A 333 -6.02 22.81 6.89
C PRO A 333 -6.93 24.04 6.72
N SER A 334 -6.46 25.04 5.97
CA SER A 334 -7.25 26.23 5.62
C SER A 334 -8.44 25.86 4.71
N PRO A 335 -9.60 26.52 4.82
CA PRO A 335 -10.76 26.30 3.94
C PRO A 335 -10.50 26.51 2.43
N GLN A 336 -9.34 27.05 2.06
CA GLN A 336 -8.91 27.36 0.69
C GLN A 336 -7.80 26.43 0.17
N GLY A 337 -7.49 25.32 0.86
CA GLY A 337 -6.42 24.40 0.48
C GLY A 337 -6.85 22.94 0.45
N SER A 338 -6.51 22.21 -0.62
CA SER A 338 -6.66 20.76 -0.63
C SER A 338 -5.59 20.09 0.22
N ARG A 339 -5.93 18.96 0.85
CA ARG A 339 -4.93 18.05 1.44
C ARG A 339 -3.92 17.54 0.39
N ALA A 340 -4.28 17.56 -0.89
CA ALA A 340 -3.36 17.30 -2.01
C ALA A 340 -2.26 18.38 -2.10
N ASP A 341 -2.63 19.67 -2.05
CA ASP A 341 -1.69 20.78 -2.19
C ASP A 341 -0.66 20.80 -1.05
N VAL A 342 -1.12 20.55 0.20
CA VAL A 342 -0.23 20.43 1.37
C VAL A 342 0.73 19.24 1.21
N ARG A 343 0.25 18.10 0.73
CA ARG A 343 1.08 16.91 0.44
C ARG A 343 2.09 17.16 -0.68
N ASP A 344 1.70 17.88 -1.73
CA ASP A 344 2.60 18.22 -2.82
C ASP A 344 3.69 19.19 -2.36
N ALA A 345 3.34 20.20 -1.57
CA ALA A 345 4.32 21.09 -0.95
C ALA A 345 5.26 20.35 0.03
N GLN A 346 4.79 19.33 0.75
CA GLN A 346 5.66 18.42 1.53
C GLN A 346 6.61 17.60 0.63
N MET A 347 6.16 17.16 -0.55
CA MET A 347 7.03 16.48 -1.53
C MET A 347 8.05 17.43 -2.16
N ILE A 348 7.72 18.71 -2.36
CA ILE A 348 8.68 19.76 -2.76
C ILE A 348 9.72 19.96 -1.65
N LEU A 349 9.30 20.15 -0.40
CA LEU A 349 10.18 20.29 0.77
C LEU A 349 11.19 19.13 0.87
N ALA A 350 10.71 17.87 0.76
CA ALA A 350 11.58 16.70 0.82
C ALA A 350 12.60 16.64 -0.33
N ALA A 351 12.21 17.06 -1.55
CA ALA A 351 13.14 17.16 -2.67
C ALA A 351 14.17 18.29 -2.48
N LEU A 352 13.76 19.43 -1.93
CA LEU A 352 14.68 20.54 -1.64
C LEU A 352 15.64 20.20 -0.49
N ASP A 353 15.21 19.46 0.54
CA ASP A 353 16.12 19.01 1.58
C ASP A 353 17.14 17.98 1.07
N GLN A 354 16.72 17.04 0.20
CA GLN A 354 17.64 16.13 -0.50
C GLN A 354 18.68 16.91 -1.35
N PHE A 355 18.24 17.93 -2.08
CA PHE A 355 19.11 18.80 -2.88
C PHE A 355 20.12 19.57 -2.01
N TRP A 356 19.66 20.22 -0.94
CA TRP A 356 20.50 21.01 -0.05
C TRP A 356 21.46 20.15 0.80
N THR A 357 21.07 18.94 1.16
CA THR A 357 21.95 17.97 1.83
C THR A 357 23.08 17.53 0.89
N GLY A 358 22.76 17.14 -0.35
CA GLY A 358 23.78 16.78 -1.35
C GLY A 358 24.78 17.92 -1.65
N ILE A 359 24.30 19.17 -1.71
CA ILE A 359 25.16 20.36 -1.85
C ILE A 359 26.10 20.51 -0.64
N ALA A 360 25.58 20.38 0.58
CA ALA A 360 26.39 20.49 1.79
C ALA A 360 27.45 19.38 1.90
N GLU A 361 27.22 18.21 1.29
CA GLU A 361 28.21 17.14 1.21
C GLU A 361 29.21 17.33 0.06
N ALA A 362 28.78 17.76 -1.12
CA ALA A 362 29.70 18.13 -2.21
C ALA A 362 30.64 19.28 -1.81
N GLN A 363 30.14 20.30 -1.10
CA GLN A 363 31.00 21.37 -0.57
C GLN A 363 32.06 20.81 0.40
N LYS A 364 31.69 19.88 1.29
CA LYS A 364 32.65 19.23 2.20
C LYS A 364 33.68 18.37 1.44
N ALA A 365 33.24 17.67 0.40
CA ALA A 365 34.09 16.79 -0.41
C ALA A 365 35.08 17.56 -1.30
N ALA A 366 34.69 18.70 -1.87
CA ALA A 366 35.47 19.47 -2.84
C ALA A 366 36.88 19.85 -2.33
N ALA A 367 37.90 19.29 -2.98
CA ALA A 367 39.30 19.54 -2.70
C ALA A 367 39.92 20.55 -3.70
N PRO A 368 40.95 21.33 -3.30
CA PRO A 368 41.70 22.16 -4.24
C PRO A 368 42.33 21.33 -5.36
N GLY A 369 41.99 21.63 -6.60
CA GLY A 369 42.37 20.87 -7.81
C GLY A 369 41.21 20.17 -8.50
N ASP A 370 40.10 19.91 -7.80
CA ASP A 370 38.90 19.27 -8.37
C ASP A 370 38.26 20.13 -9.47
N THR A 371 37.51 19.50 -10.37
CA THR A 371 36.78 20.18 -11.46
C THR A 371 35.28 20.04 -11.27
N LEU A 372 34.60 21.18 -11.13
CA LEU A 372 33.16 21.32 -10.96
C LEU A 372 32.55 21.79 -12.29
N MET A 373 31.53 21.10 -12.80
CA MET A 373 30.87 21.45 -14.07
C MET A 373 29.76 22.49 -13.84
N VAL A 374 30.07 23.78 -14.01
CA VAL A 374 29.09 24.87 -13.85
C VAL A 374 28.44 25.15 -15.20
N ARG A 375 27.23 24.62 -15.45
CA ARG A 375 26.53 24.73 -16.76
C ARG A 375 27.45 24.35 -17.93
N GLN A 376 27.99 23.13 -17.87
CA GLN A 376 28.97 22.56 -18.80
C GLN A 376 30.34 23.28 -18.88
N MET A 377 30.58 24.34 -18.10
CA MET A 377 31.90 24.95 -17.96
C MET A 377 32.75 24.20 -16.91
N PRO A 378 33.94 23.68 -17.24
CA PRO A 378 34.81 23.02 -16.27
C PRO A 378 35.53 24.06 -15.40
N ALA A 379 35.01 24.30 -14.20
CA ALA A 379 35.56 25.24 -13.23
C ALA A 379 36.44 24.52 -12.20
N LYS A 380 37.69 24.96 -11.99
CA LYS A 380 38.59 24.33 -11.02
C LYS A 380 38.44 24.90 -9.62
N VAL A 381 38.35 24.04 -8.61
CA VAL A 381 38.37 24.44 -7.19
C VAL A 381 39.77 24.94 -6.84
N VAL A 382 39.89 26.24 -6.57
CA VAL A 382 41.15 26.87 -6.15
C VAL A 382 41.32 26.79 -4.63
N THR A 383 40.22 26.99 -3.87
CA THR A 383 40.23 26.96 -2.41
C THR A 383 38.82 26.69 -1.87
N ARG A 384 38.69 25.80 -0.88
CA ARG A 384 37.45 25.54 -0.15
C ARG A 384 37.51 26.21 1.24
N GLY A 385 36.71 27.25 1.44
CA GLY A 385 36.42 27.82 2.76
C GLY A 385 35.32 27.06 3.50
N THR A 386 35.03 27.46 4.73
CA THR A 386 33.88 26.93 5.51
C THR A 386 32.53 27.36 4.93
N THR A 387 32.46 28.57 4.39
CA THR A 387 31.24 29.19 3.84
C THR A 387 31.42 29.69 2.40
N TYR A 388 32.49 29.30 1.70
CA TYR A 388 32.73 29.72 0.31
C TYR A 388 33.54 28.71 -0.49
N LEU A 389 33.41 28.77 -1.82
CA LEU A 389 34.27 28.11 -2.79
C LEU A 389 34.92 29.18 -3.67
N LYS A 390 36.25 29.15 -3.80
CA LYS A 390 36.97 29.91 -4.82
C LYS A 390 37.15 29.01 -6.04
N LEU A 391 36.60 29.41 -7.18
CA LEU A 391 36.64 28.66 -8.43
C LEU A 391 37.39 29.44 -9.51
N SER A 392 38.09 28.73 -10.40
CA SER A 392 38.73 29.27 -11.61
C SER A 392 37.98 28.80 -12.85
N ASP A 393 37.72 29.69 -13.80
CA ASP A 393 37.24 29.31 -15.13
C ASP A 393 38.41 28.80 -16.01
N PRO A 394 38.15 28.32 -17.24
CA PRO A 394 39.20 27.85 -18.15
C PRO A 394 40.18 28.92 -18.63
N GLU A 395 39.81 30.21 -18.59
CA GLU A 395 40.69 31.34 -18.90
C GLU A 395 41.65 31.65 -17.74
N GLY A 396 41.36 31.16 -16.54
CA GLY A 396 42.16 31.36 -15.32
C GLY A 396 41.61 32.47 -14.40
N ASN A 397 40.46 33.05 -14.71
CA ASN A 397 39.81 34.06 -13.88
C ASN A 397 39.25 33.39 -12.61
N GLN A 398 39.53 33.95 -11.44
CA GLN A 398 39.13 33.35 -10.17
C GLN A 398 38.03 34.16 -9.48
N GLN A 399 36.87 33.52 -9.28
CA GLN A 399 35.74 34.09 -8.53
C GLN A 399 35.53 33.35 -7.21
N VAL A 400 35.03 34.07 -6.20
CA VAL A 400 34.60 33.50 -4.92
C VAL A 400 33.08 33.46 -4.92
N PHE A 401 32.51 32.30 -4.58
CA PHE A 401 31.08 32.10 -4.40
C PHE A 401 30.82 31.71 -2.94
N ASP A 402 29.83 32.33 -2.31
CA ASP A 402 29.34 31.88 -1.01
C ASP A 402 28.66 30.51 -1.15
N THR A 403 28.65 29.71 -0.09
CA THR A 403 28.04 28.36 -0.06
C THR A 403 27.01 28.20 1.06
N ARG A 404 26.73 29.25 1.84
CA ARG A 404 25.60 29.29 2.78
C ARG A 404 24.29 29.22 1.97
N ARG A 405 23.31 28.44 2.46
CA ARG A 405 22.05 28.15 1.75
C ARG A 405 21.36 29.40 1.17
N GLY A 406 21.23 30.47 1.96
CA GLY A 406 20.60 31.73 1.51
C GLY A 406 21.37 32.53 0.46
N GLU A 407 22.68 32.28 0.32
CA GLU A 407 23.64 33.21 -0.33
C GLU A 407 24.30 32.59 -1.57
N ILE A 408 24.28 31.26 -1.68
CA ILE A 408 24.87 30.51 -2.79
C ILE A 408 24.15 30.79 -4.12
N HIS A 409 24.93 31.06 -5.16
CA HIS A 409 24.41 31.31 -6.50
C HIS A 409 23.76 30.05 -7.11
N PRO A 410 22.57 30.11 -7.74
CA PRO A 410 21.85 28.93 -8.23
C PRO A 410 22.65 28.01 -9.13
N ALA A 411 23.44 28.56 -10.06
CA ALA A 411 24.29 27.76 -10.95
C ALA A 411 25.40 26.97 -10.21
N ILE A 412 25.84 27.45 -9.05
CA ILE A 412 26.86 26.79 -8.21
C ILE A 412 26.19 25.73 -7.32
N ALA A 413 25.00 26.02 -6.79
CA ALA A 413 24.17 25.04 -6.09
C ALA A 413 23.87 23.82 -6.97
N ILE A 414 23.43 24.05 -8.22
CA ILE A 414 23.15 22.98 -9.18
C ILE A 414 24.42 22.21 -9.54
N ALA A 415 25.54 22.89 -9.82
CA ALA A 415 26.80 22.22 -10.16
C ALA A 415 27.30 21.32 -9.01
N LEU A 416 27.14 21.73 -7.76
CA LEU A 416 27.47 20.91 -6.58
C LEU A 416 26.52 19.71 -6.45
N ALA A 417 25.23 19.87 -6.76
CA ALA A 417 24.28 18.77 -6.78
C ALA A 417 24.55 17.77 -7.93
N GLU A 418 24.84 18.24 -9.15
CA GLU A 418 25.24 17.38 -10.29
C GLU A 418 26.55 16.62 -9.99
N ASN A 419 27.49 17.24 -9.28
CA ASN A 419 28.73 16.60 -8.83
C ASN A 419 28.50 15.59 -7.69
N HIS A 420 27.59 15.86 -6.74
CA HIS A 420 27.22 14.90 -5.69
C HIS A 420 26.51 13.68 -6.27
N PHE A 421 25.49 13.91 -7.09
CA PHE A 421 24.68 12.88 -7.72
C PHE A 421 25.24 12.44 -9.09
N ALA A 422 26.57 12.44 -9.29
CA ALA A 422 27.20 12.14 -10.58
C ALA A 422 26.90 10.72 -11.09
N GLU A 423 26.71 9.76 -10.19
CA GLU A 423 26.27 8.39 -10.53
C GLU A 423 24.76 8.29 -10.89
N SER A 424 24.01 9.38 -10.70
CA SER A 424 22.56 9.47 -10.95
C SER A 424 22.15 10.87 -11.42
N LEU A 425 22.80 11.37 -12.47
CA LEU A 425 22.50 12.70 -13.04
C LEU A 425 20.99 12.96 -13.33
N PRO A 426 20.17 11.98 -13.77
CA PRO A 426 18.73 12.19 -13.90
C PRO A 426 18.01 12.52 -12.59
N THR A 427 18.53 12.04 -11.45
CA THR A 427 18.08 12.47 -10.11
C THR A 427 18.53 13.90 -9.83
N ALA A 428 19.78 14.24 -10.13
CA ALA A 428 20.30 15.61 -10.01
C ALA A 428 19.44 16.61 -10.78
N TRP A 429 19.07 16.29 -12.02
CA TRP A 429 18.25 17.13 -12.89
C TRP A 429 16.81 17.29 -12.38
N ARG A 430 16.19 16.23 -11.85
CA ARG A 430 14.87 16.33 -11.18
C ARG A 430 14.93 17.27 -9.96
N LEU A 431 16.00 17.20 -9.18
CA LEU A 431 16.20 18.06 -8.00
C LEU A 431 16.51 19.51 -8.39
N ALA A 432 17.40 19.73 -9.37
CA ALA A 432 17.73 21.04 -9.92
C ALA A 432 16.51 21.73 -10.55
N ALA A 433 15.67 20.99 -11.29
CA ALA A 433 14.40 21.48 -11.80
C ALA A 433 13.45 21.90 -10.67
N THR A 434 13.32 21.07 -9.62
CA THR A 434 12.47 21.39 -8.46
C THR A 434 12.96 22.65 -7.74
N PHE A 435 14.28 22.79 -7.56
CA PHE A 435 14.90 23.99 -7.01
C PHE A 435 14.64 25.25 -7.86
N LEU A 436 14.96 25.22 -9.15
CA LEU A 436 14.76 26.36 -10.06
C LEU A 436 13.28 26.76 -10.25
N SER A 437 12.34 25.88 -9.93
CA SER A 437 10.89 26.13 -10.01
C SER A 437 10.32 26.84 -8.77
N VAL A 438 11.07 26.87 -7.67
CA VAL A 438 10.59 27.36 -6.37
C VAL A 438 11.47 28.50 -5.85
N ASP A 439 12.78 28.45 -6.08
CA ASP A 439 13.75 29.44 -5.59
C ASP A 439 13.48 30.86 -6.12
N HIS A 440 13.66 31.87 -5.26
CA HIS A 440 13.50 33.28 -5.67
C HIS A 440 14.53 33.75 -6.71
N GLN A 441 15.71 33.11 -6.80
CA GLN A 441 16.70 33.33 -7.86
C GLN A 441 16.58 32.27 -8.98
N GLY A 442 15.46 31.51 -9.00
CA GLY A 442 15.17 30.49 -9.99
C GLY A 442 15.02 31.07 -11.40
N ASP A 443 15.36 30.26 -12.40
CA ASP A 443 15.12 30.57 -13.81
C ASP A 443 14.14 29.56 -14.41
N PRO A 444 12.87 29.93 -14.63
CA PRO A 444 11.82 29.00 -15.09
C PRO A 444 12.18 28.27 -16.39
N ALA A 445 12.80 28.96 -17.35
CA ALA A 445 13.25 28.36 -18.61
C ALA A 445 14.36 27.32 -18.41
N LEU A 446 15.25 27.55 -17.43
CA LEU A 446 16.27 26.58 -17.04
C LEU A 446 15.67 25.40 -16.26
N ALA A 447 14.63 25.64 -15.44
CA ALA A 447 13.88 24.57 -14.78
C ALA A 447 13.27 23.63 -15.83
N ASP A 448 12.61 24.18 -16.85
CA ASP A 448 11.99 23.42 -17.94
C ASP A 448 13.02 22.64 -18.76
N ALA A 449 14.23 23.18 -18.95
CA ALA A 449 15.36 22.45 -19.55
C ALA A 449 15.81 21.26 -18.69
N TYR A 450 15.92 21.42 -17.37
CA TYR A 450 16.26 20.30 -16.46
C TYR A 450 15.12 19.28 -16.32
N VAL A 451 13.85 19.69 -16.45
CA VAL A 451 12.70 18.77 -16.58
C VAL A 451 12.86 17.92 -17.85
N ALA A 452 13.17 18.53 -19.01
CA ALA A 452 13.37 17.81 -20.26
C ALA A 452 14.57 16.83 -20.21
N LEU A 453 15.68 17.23 -19.57
CA LEU A 453 16.83 16.35 -19.34
C LEU A 453 16.45 15.13 -18.48
N ALA A 454 15.70 15.31 -17.39
CA ALA A 454 15.22 14.21 -16.55
C ALA A 454 14.27 13.26 -17.31
N GLN A 455 13.32 13.80 -18.10
CA GLN A 455 12.38 13.03 -18.92
C GLN A 455 13.08 12.21 -20.01
N SER A 456 14.02 12.82 -20.73
CA SER A 456 14.80 12.14 -21.79
C SER A 456 15.64 10.97 -21.26
N SER A 457 15.88 10.92 -19.95
CA SER A 457 16.58 9.84 -19.25
C SER A 457 15.65 8.87 -18.50
N GLY A 458 14.35 8.92 -18.77
CA GLY A 458 13.35 7.97 -18.24
C GLY A 458 12.96 8.16 -16.77
N VAL A 459 13.31 9.29 -16.14
CA VAL A 459 12.81 9.64 -14.80
C VAL A 459 11.46 10.33 -14.94
N SER A 460 10.41 9.82 -14.27
CA SER A 460 9.14 10.55 -14.20
C SER A 460 9.36 11.87 -13.46
N SER A 461 9.17 12.96 -14.19
CA SER A 461 9.09 14.32 -13.68
C SER A 461 7.65 14.84 -13.71
N GLU A 462 6.63 13.99 -13.92
CA GLU A 462 5.21 14.38 -13.97
C GLU A 462 4.80 15.18 -12.72
N PHE A 463 5.34 14.80 -11.56
CA PHE A 463 5.22 15.58 -10.32
C PHE A 463 5.79 16.99 -10.47
N VAL A 464 7.02 17.14 -10.95
CA VAL A 464 7.69 18.43 -11.14
C VAL A 464 6.97 19.26 -12.20
N THR A 465 6.58 18.68 -13.34
CA THR A 465 5.81 19.36 -14.39
C THR A 465 4.44 19.83 -13.90
N ARG A 466 3.73 19.02 -13.11
CA ARG A 466 2.45 19.41 -12.50
C ARG A 466 2.63 20.52 -11.46
N VAL A 467 3.63 20.40 -10.58
CA VAL A 467 3.99 21.43 -9.60
C VAL A 467 4.38 22.73 -10.30
N VAL A 468 5.22 22.67 -11.34
CA VAL A 468 5.61 23.84 -12.17
C VAL A 468 4.37 24.55 -12.71
N LYS A 469 3.45 23.81 -13.35
CA LYS A 469 2.21 24.39 -13.85
C LYS A 469 1.34 24.98 -12.74
N GLN A 470 1.18 24.26 -11.63
CA GLN A 470 0.38 24.71 -10.48
C GLN A 470 0.95 26.00 -9.86
N LEU A 471 2.27 26.09 -9.68
CA LEU A 471 2.97 27.28 -9.16
C LEU A 471 2.94 28.48 -10.12
N ARG A 472 2.90 28.24 -11.44
CA ARG A 472 2.76 29.28 -12.48
C ARG A 472 1.31 29.70 -12.74
N GLY A 473 0.32 29.03 -12.17
CA GLY A 473 -1.10 29.24 -12.47
C GLY A 473 -1.57 28.66 -13.82
N GLU A 474 -0.79 27.76 -14.40
CA GLU A 474 -0.99 27.11 -15.71
C GLU A 474 -1.82 25.80 -15.61
N LEU A 475 -2.74 25.72 -14.64
CA LEU A 475 -3.65 24.58 -14.53
C LEU A 475 -4.89 24.84 -15.42
N ASP A 476 -5.00 24.11 -16.52
CA ASP A 476 -6.16 24.20 -17.42
C ASP A 476 -7.47 23.90 -16.68
N VAL A 477 -8.33 24.91 -16.56
CA VAL A 477 -9.72 24.71 -16.13
C VAL A 477 -10.42 23.86 -17.19
N LEU A 478 -10.91 22.69 -16.79
CA LEU A 478 -11.68 21.80 -17.67
C LEU A 478 -12.79 22.60 -18.37
N PRO A 479 -12.84 22.62 -19.72
CA PRO A 479 -13.90 23.32 -20.42
C PRO A 479 -15.25 22.68 -20.07
N PRO A 480 -16.32 23.49 -19.88
CA PRO A 480 -17.63 22.95 -19.55
C PRO A 480 -18.10 21.99 -20.65
N LEU A 481 -18.69 20.87 -20.24
CA LEU A 481 -19.25 19.88 -21.17
C LEU A 481 -20.22 20.58 -22.15
N PRO A 482 -20.11 20.34 -23.47
CA PRO A 482 -20.99 20.97 -24.44
C PRO A 482 -22.44 20.55 -24.18
N ALA A 483 -23.34 21.53 -24.11
CA ALA A 483 -24.75 21.29 -23.86
C ALA A 483 -25.34 20.34 -24.91
N ILE A 484 -26.08 19.33 -24.45
CA ILE A 484 -26.80 18.40 -25.32
C ILE A 484 -27.91 19.20 -26.04
N PRO A 485 -27.93 19.27 -27.38
CA PRO A 485 -29.00 19.95 -28.09
C PRO A 485 -30.32 19.20 -27.95
N ASP A 486 -31.39 19.92 -27.65
CA ASP A 486 -32.74 19.36 -27.53
C ASP A 486 -33.18 18.62 -28.81
N LYS A 487 -33.84 17.48 -28.61
CA LYS A 487 -34.55 16.76 -29.67
C LYS A 487 -36.05 16.94 -29.54
N GLN A 488 -36.64 17.64 -30.51
CA GLN A 488 -37.98 17.29 -30.98
C GLN A 488 -37.99 17.08 -32.51
N PRO A 489 -38.99 16.35 -33.04
CA PRO A 489 -38.82 15.59 -34.27
C PRO A 489 -39.40 16.29 -35.50
N ASP A 490 -39.01 15.79 -36.69
CA ASP A 490 -40.01 15.30 -37.64
C ASP A 490 -39.39 14.36 -38.70
N ALA A 491 -40.26 13.67 -39.45
CA ALA A 491 -39.97 12.72 -40.53
C ALA A 491 -40.96 13.00 -41.70
N PRO A 492 -40.93 12.33 -42.89
CA PRO A 492 -40.15 11.14 -43.25
C PRO A 492 -39.56 11.10 -44.70
N SER A 493 -38.83 10.02 -45.01
CA SER A 493 -38.49 9.53 -46.37
C SER A 493 -37.48 10.40 -47.18
N THR A 494 -36.79 9.92 -48.22
CA THR A 494 -36.89 8.68 -49.01
C THR A 494 -35.55 7.93 -49.16
N ALA A 495 -35.59 6.70 -49.69
CA ALA A 495 -34.40 5.85 -49.89
C ALA A 495 -33.53 6.22 -51.11
N GLY A 496 -32.22 5.90 -51.05
CA GLY A 496 -31.29 5.92 -52.17
C GLY A 496 -29.99 5.17 -51.88
N ARG A 497 -29.51 4.34 -52.82
CA ARG A 497 -28.20 3.64 -52.75
C ARG A 497 -27.28 4.16 -53.86
N SER A 498 -26.06 4.56 -53.52
CA SER A 498 -24.95 4.69 -54.49
C SER A 498 -23.59 4.67 -53.81
N ASN A 499 -22.61 3.96 -54.39
CA ASN A 499 -21.20 4.09 -54.06
C ASN A 499 -20.62 5.39 -54.68
N GLY A 500 -19.61 6.01 -54.06
CA GLY A 500 -18.87 7.09 -54.73
C GLY A 500 -17.92 7.91 -53.86
N SER A 501 -16.62 7.59 -53.96
CA SER A 501 -15.42 8.35 -53.55
C SER A 501 -15.52 9.81 -53.03
N GLN A 502 -14.91 10.03 -51.86
CA GLN A 502 -14.10 11.20 -51.44
C GLN A 502 -14.60 12.65 -51.68
N ALA A 503 -14.85 13.35 -50.57
CA ALA A 503 -14.35 14.71 -50.32
C ALA A 503 -13.98 14.85 -48.82
N LYS A 504 -13.03 15.73 -48.48
CA LYS A 504 -12.44 15.86 -47.12
C LYS A 504 -12.71 17.25 -46.52
N PRO A 505 -13.13 17.36 -45.25
CA PRO A 505 -12.79 18.50 -44.38
C PRO A 505 -11.55 18.20 -43.54
N SER A 506 -10.69 19.18 -43.29
CA SER A 506 -9.40 19.00 -42.62
C SER A 506 -9.11 20.15 -41.66
N SER A 507 -9.13 19.88 -40.36
CA SER A 507 -8.74 20.86 -39.31
C SER A 507 -8.46 20.12 -38.00
N LEU A 508 -7.33 20.46 -37.35
CA LEU A 508 -6.76 19.78 -36.17
C LEU A 508 -6.31 18.33 -36.46
N ALA A 509 -5.29 17.88 -35.72
CA ALA A 509 -4.64 16.59 -35.94
C ALA A 509 -4.88 15.65 -34.75
N ASP A 510 -5.32 14.43 -35.04
CA ASP A 510 -5.44 13.36 -34.06
C ASP A 510 -4.06 12.80 -33.69
N ASP A 511 -3.51 13.20 -32.53
CA ASP A 511 -2.40 12.48 -31.87
C ASP A 511 -2.94 11.17 -31.24
N GLN A 512 -3.33 10.23 -32.09
CA GLN A 512 -3.61 8.84 -31.71
C GLN A 512 -2.39 7.98 -32.01
N ASN A 513 -1.87 7.31 -30.97
CA ASN A 513 -0.73 6.38 -31.08
C ASN A 513 -0.94 5.39 -32.25
N PRO A 514 0.11 5.12 -33.06
CA PRO A 514 -0.04 4.33 -34.27
C PRO A 514 -0.61 2.93 -33.97
N LYS A 515 -1.54 2.50 -34.82
CA LYS A 515 -2.19 1.19 -34.70
C LYS A 515 -1.17 0.07 -34.79
N ILE A 516 -1.42 -1.00 -34.03
CA ILE A 516 -0.57 -2.20 -34.00
C ILE A 516 -0.22 -2.64 -35.44
N PRO A 517 1.08 -2.68 -35.82
CA PRO A 517 1.53 -2.99 -37.18
C PRO A 517 0.96 -4.32 -37.71
N SER A 518 0.77 -4.45 -39.03
CA SER A 518 0.11 -5.64 -39.57
C SER A 518 0.95 -6.91 -39.37
N LYS A 519 0.32 -8.09 -39.53
CA LYS A 519 1.03 -9.37 -39.44
C LYS A 519 2.12 -9.53 -40.49
N THR A 520 2.01 -8.84 -41.63
CA THR A 520 3.03 -8.81 -42.70
C THR A 520 4.21 -7.96 -42.25
N ASP A 521 3.96 -6.72 -41.80
CA ASP A 521 5.00 -5.81 -41.33
C ASP A 521 5.74 -6.40 -40.12
N GLN A 522 5.02 -7.04 -39.20
CA GLN A 522 5.61 -7.79 -38.07
C GLN A 522 6.47 -8.99 -38.51
N ALA A 523 6.23 -9.58 -39.69
CA ALA A 523 7.02 -10.69 -40.21
C ALA A 523 8.29 -10.18 -40.90
N ASP A 524 8.21 -9.10 -41.68
CA ASP A 524 9.36 -8.52 -42.37
C ASP A 524 10.27 -7.72 -41.44
N ALA A 525 9.73 -6.96 -40.48
CA ALA A 525 10.50 -6.40 -39.38
C ALA A 525 11.20 -7.49 -38.55
N ARG A 526 10.55 -8.64 -38.31
CA ARG A 526 11.19 -9.78 -37.63
C ARG A 526 12.37 -10.36 -38.41
N ARG A 527 12.28 -10.39 -39.75
CA ARG A 527 13.41 -10.79 -40.62
C ARG A 527 14.53 -9.73 -40.60
N LYS A 528 14.18 -8.45 -40.61
CA LYS A 528 15.13 -7.32 -40.74
C LYS A 528 15.89 -6.98 -39.46
N VAL A 529 15.23 -6.91 -38.29
CA VAL A 529 15.90 -6.52 -37.03
C VAL A 529 16.03 -7.65 -36.00
N TYR A 530 14.96 -8.43 -35.76
CA TYR A 530 14.96 -9.42 -34.67
C TYR A 530 15.83 -10.66 -34.95
N SER A 531 15.74 -11.20 -36.17
CA SER A 531 16.50 -12.40 -36.55
C SER A 531 18.02 -12.18 -36.55
N PRO A 532 18.57 -11.07 -37.11
CA PRO A 532 20.00 -10.76 -37.01
C PRO A 532 20.46 -10.52 -35.57
N LEU A 533 19.71 -9.75 -34.78
CA LEU A 533 20.04 -9.48 -33.37
C LEU A 533 20.09 -10.78 -32.54
N LEU A 534 19.17 -11.73 -32.77
CA LEU A 534 19.23 -13.07 -32.14
C LEU A 534 20.34 -13.99 -32.68
N GLN A 535 20.99 -13.66 -33.80
CA GLN A 535 22.20 -14.34 -34.26
C GLN A 535 23.42 -13.72 -33.58
N GLN A 536 23.49 -12.38 -33.54
CA GLN A 536 24.55 -11.65 -32.84
C GLN A 536 24.63 -12.00 -31.35
N LEU A 537 23.51 -11.93 -30.61
CA LEU A 537 23.47 -12.27 -29.17
C LEU A 537 23.90 -13.73 -28.85
N LYS A 538 23.98 -14.62 -29.86
CA LYS A 538 24.53 -15.98 -29.72
C LYS A 538 25.99 -16.09 -30.15
N ALA A 539 26.41 -15.28 -31.12
CA ALA A 539 27.82 -15.20 -31.54
C ALA A 539 28.67 -14.54 -30.44
N ASP A 540 28.09 -13.54 -29.78
CA ASP A 540 28.68 -12.78 -28.66
C ASP A 540 28.54 -13.52 -27.30
N ASP A 541 28.07 -14.78 -27.30
CA ASP A 541 27.76 -15.66 -26.14
C ASP A 541 27.00 -14.97 -24.98
N VAL A 542 26.09 -14.04 -25.32
CA VAL A 542 25.37 -13.26 -24.31
C VAL A 542 24.42 -14.19 -23.53
N PRO A 543 24.49 -14.22 -22.18
CA PRO A 543 23.64 -15.08 -21.38
C PRO A 543 22.15 -14.87 -21.68
N VAL A 544 21.40 -15.98 -21.83
CA VAL A 544 19.96 -15.95 -22.18
C VAL A 544 19.12 -15.13 -21.20
N ALA A 545 19.59 -14.95 -19.96
CA ALA A 545 18.97 -14.09 -18.96
C ALA A 545 19.03 -12.58 -19.29
N GLN A 546 20.03 -12.11 -20.05
CA GLN A 546 20.16 -10.71 -20.48
C GLN A 546 19.39 -10.43 -21.79
N TRP A 547 18.99 -11.46 -22.54
CA TRP A 547 18.29 -11.29 -23.83
C TRP A 547 17.01 -10.44 -23.76
N PRO A 548 16.18 -10.44 -22.68
CA PRO A 548 15.06 -9.51 -22.59
C PRO A 548 15.54 -8.06 -22.66
N THR A 549 16.52 -7.69 -21.83
CA THR A 549 17.04 -6.33 -21.70
C THR A 549 17.69 -5.87 -23.00
N ARG A 550 18.55 -6.71 -23.61
CA ARG A 550 19.18 -6.40 -24.91
C ARG A 550 18.17 -6.19 -26.06
N LEU A 551 17.04 -6.90 -26.04
CA LEU A 551 15.97 -6.73 -27.03
C LEU A 551 15.16 -5.45 -26.81
N LEU A 552 15.13 -4.92 -25.57
CA LEU A 552 14.49 -3.65 -25.24
C LEU A 552 15.43 -2.47 -25.54
N GLU A 553 16.70 -2.55 -25.14
CA GLU A 553 17.77 -1.60 -25.46
C GLU A 553 17.88 -1.36 -26.98
N ALA A 554 17.76 -2.41 -27.78
CA ALA A 554 17.84 -2.33 -29.24
C ALA A 554 16.60 -1.72 -29.92
N ALA A 555 15.51 -1.44 -29.19
CA ALA A 555 14.27 -0.90 -29.75
C ALA A 555 14.27 0.64 -29.80
N SER A 556 15.35 1.24 -30.34
CA SER A 556 15.52 2.70 -30.35
C SER A 556 14.41 3.44 -31.12
N ALA A 557 14.17 4.70 -30.75
CA ALA A 557 13.13 5.54 -31.33
C ALA A 557 13.23 5.68 -32.86
N ASP A 558 14.46 5.65 -33.41
CA ASP A 558 14.77 5.84 -34.84
C ASP A 558 14.31 4.67 -35.72
N LEU A 559 14.05 3.49 -35.14
CA LEU A 559 13.56 2.33 -35.89
C LEU A 559 12.11 2.53 -36.34
N ALA A 560 11.74 1.89 -37.46
CA ALA A 560 10.37 1.97 -37.95
C ALA A 560 9.38 1.40 -36.90
N PRO A 561 8.11 1.87 -36.82
CA PRO A 561 7.17 1.40 -35.81
C PRO A 561 6.95 -0.13 -35.81
N ALA A 562 6.98 -0.77 -36.98
CA ALA A 562 6.94 -2.24 -37.08
C ALA A 562 8.16 -2.95 -36.46
N GLU A 563 9.33 -2.30 -36.46
CA GLU A 563 10.59 -2.80 -35.93
C GLU A 563 10.65 -2.61 -34.41
N ARG A 564 10.31 -1.41 -33.90
CA ARG A 564 10.13 -1.18 -32.45
C ARG A 564 9.13 -2.16 -31.87
N TYR A 565 7.93 -2.25 -32.46
CA TYR A 565 6.88 -3.17 -32.02
C TYR A 565 7.37 -4.62 -31.91
N VAL A 566 8.12 -5.11 -32.92
CA VAL A 566 8.62 -6.49 -32.91
C VAL A 566 9.72 -6.71 -31.88
N LEU A 567 10.61 -5.73 -31.66
CA LEU A 567 11.68 -5.82 -30.66
C LEU A 567 11.14 -5.73 -29.23
N VAL A 568 10.35 -4.71 -28.88
CA VAL A 568 9.75 -4.55 -27.54
C VAL A 568 8.84 -5.73 -27.20
N LYS A 569 7.99 -6.17 -28.13
CA LYS A 569 7.14 -7.38 -27.95
C LYS A 569 7.96 -8.65 -27.79
N ALA A 570 9.14 -8.74 -28.42
CA ALA A 570 10.03 -9.87 -28.22
C ALA A 570 10.80 -9.79 -26.90
N ALA A 571 11.21 -8.60 -26.45
CA ALA A 571 11.77 -8.36 -25.12
C ALA A 571 10.79 -8.82 -24.04
N LEU A 572 9.53 -8.37 -24.12
CA LEU A 572 8.43 -8.82 -23.27
C LEU A 572 8.25 -10.34 -23.31
N GLN A 573 8.21 -10.94 -24.51
CA GLN A 573 8.13 -12.40 -24.64
C GLN A 573 9.31 -13.12 -23.99
N ARG A 574 10.53 -12.58 -24.00
CA ARG A 574 11.67 -13.16 -23.29
C ARG A 574 11.59 -12.95 -21.77
N ALA A 575 11.16 -11.77 -21.32
CA ALA A 575 10.92 -11.45 -19.90
C ALA A 575 9.76 -12.25 -19.27
N THR A 576 8.86 -12.82 -20.09
CA THR A 576 7.87 -13.83 -19.65
C THR A 576 8.38 -15.27 -19.67
N LEU A 577 9.59 -15.54 -20.18
CA LEU A 577 10.19 -16.89 -20.25
C LEU A 577 11.31 -17.05 -19.22
N VAL A 578 12.26 -16.12 -19.20
CA VAL A 578 13.13 -15.83 -18.05
C VAL A 578 12.34 -14.82 -17.21
N PRO A 579 11.91 -15.13 -15.98
CA PRO A 579 10.95 -14.30 -15.24
C PRO A 579 11.59 -13.02 -14.69
N ASP A 580 11.77 -12.05 -15.57
CA ASP A 580 12.30 -10.72 -15.32
C ASP A 580 11.14 -9.72 -15.27
N LEU A 581 10.78 -9.28 -14.06
CA LEU A 581 9.66 -8.36 -13.86
C LEU A 581 9.97 -6.95 -14.36
N ASP A 582 11.21 -6.48 -14.21
CA ASP A 582 11.60 -5.10 -14.52
C ASP A 582 11.58 -4.86 -16.03
N THR A 583 12.29 -5.70 -16.80
CA THR A 583 12.25 -5.60 -18.27
C THR A 583 10.84 -5.89 -18.81
N ALA A 584 10.07 -6.76 -18.18
CA ALA A 584 8.69 -7.01 -18.60
C ALA A 584 7.80 -5.78 -18.45
N LEU A 585 7.86 -5.07 -17.32
CA LEU A 585 7.06 -3.85 -17.11
C LEU A 585 7.50 -2.74 -18.07
N LYS A 586 8.80 -2.48 -18.16
CA LYS A 586 9.36 -1.49 -19.12
C LYS A 586 8.95 -1.79 -20.56
N ALA A 587 8.91 -3.06 -20.96
CA ALA A 587 8.44 -3.46 -22.29
C ALA A 587 6.91 -3.39 -22.47
N VAL A 588 6.11 -3.46 -21.40
CA VAL A 588 4.66 -3.18 -21.44
C VAL A 588 4.40 -1.69 -21.56
N ASP A 589 5.09 -0.88 -20.78
CA ASP A 589 4.88 0.57 -20.76
C ASP A 589 5.43 1.23 -22.05
N ALA A 590 6.55 0.74 -22.60
CA ALA A 590 7.02 1.14 -23.94
C ALA A 590 6.06 0.71 -25.06
N LEU A 591 5.40 -0.45 -24.96
CA LEU A 591 4.35 -0.84 -25.92
C LEU A 591 3.12 0.07 -25.82
N ALA A 592 2.72 0.46 -24.60
CA ALA A 592 1.60 1.36 -24.36
C ALA A 592 1.86 2.79 -24.85
N LEU A 593 3.09 3.29 -24.64
CA LEU A 593 3.54 4.59 -25.12
C LEU A 593 3.59 4.66 -26.66
N ASP A 594 3.99 3.57 -27.32
CA ASP A 594 4.19 3.56 -28.77
C ASP A 594 2.93 3.22 -29.60
N PHE A 595 1.94 2.48 -29.08
CA PHE A 595 0.85 1.93 -29.90
C PHE A 595 -0.52 1.87 -29.20
N GLU A 596 -1.60 2.06 -29.96
CA GLU A 596 -2.99 1.89 -29.50
C GLU A 596 -3.25 0.42 -29.04
N MET A 597 -3.45 0.19 -27.73
CA MET A 597 -3.82 -1.13 -27.19
C MET A 597 -4.46 -1.10 -25.79
N ASP A 598 -5.11 -2.21 -25.43
CA ASP A 598 -5.54 -2.51 -24.06
C ASP A 598 -4.32 -2.87 -23.18
N VAL A 599 -3.85 -1.86 -22.44
CA VAL A 599 -2.69 -1.95 -21.55
C VAL A 599 -2.96 -2.86 -20.34
N ASP A 600 -4.20 -2.87 -19.82
CA ASP A 600 -4.53 -3.64 -18.62
C ASP A 600 -4.64 -5.13 -18.91
N GLU A 601 -5.19 -5.51 -20.07
CA GLU A 601 -5.14 -6.90 -20.54
C GLU A 601 -3.70 -7.33 -20.89
N LEU A 602 -2.84 -6.42 -21.35
CA LEU A 602 -1.41 -6.71 -21.55
C LEU A 602 -0.67 -6.90 -20.21
N ARG A 603 -0.90 -6.03 -19.22
CA ARG A 603 -0.38 -6.16 -17.84
C ARG A 603 -0.86 -7.45 -17.20
N TYR A 604 -2.16 -7.76 -17.29
CA TYR A 604 -2.77 -9.00 -16.80
C TYR A 604 -2.12 -10.25 -17.43
N LYS A 605 -2.03 -10.32 -18.77
CA LYS A 605 -1.42 -11.46 -19.48
C LYS A 605 0.06 -11.64 -19.14
N THR A 606 0.81 -10.54 -19.10
CA THR A 606 2.24 -10.51 -18.74
C THR A 606 2.46 -11.07 -17.33
N MET A 607 1.71 -10.55 -16.35
CA MET A 607 1.78 -10.96 -14.97
C MET A 607 1.34 -12.42 -14.77
N GLN A 608 0.29 -12.88 -15.49
CA GLN A 608 -0.13 -14.28 -15.50
C GLN A 608 0.95 -15.22 -16.06
N ALA A 609 1.68 -14.80 -17.10
CA ALA A 609 2.75 -15.58 -17.71
C ALA A 609 3.99 -15.69 -16.80
N ILE A 610 4.43 -14.58 -16.21
CA ILE A 610 5.62 -14.54 -15.34
C ILE A 610 5.32 -15.24 -14.01
N GLY A 611 4.26 -14.83 -13.30
CA GLY A 611 3.98 -15.31 -11.95
C GLY A 611 3.80 -16.83 -11.86
N ARG A 612 3.36 -17.49 -12.94
CA ARG A 612 3.28 -18.97 -13.00
C ARG A 612 4.65 -19.65 -13.02
N ARG A 613 5.70 -18.99 -13.53
CA ARG A 613 7.08 -19.50 -13.62
C ARG A 613 7.93 -19.18 -12.38
N VAL A 614 7.59 -18.10 -11.68
CA VAL A 614 8.22 -17.68 -10.42
C VAL A 614 7.97 -18.73 -9.31
N LYS A 615 9.00 -19.04 -8.51
CA LYS A 615 8.90 -19.99 -7.37
C LYS A 615 7.96 -19.44 -6.31
N ALA A 616 7.35 -20.32 -5.51
CA ALA A 616 6.32 -19.97 -4.54
C ALA A 616 6.69 -18.81 -3.59
N ASN A 617 7.90 -18.81 -3.03
CA ASN A 617 8.38 -17.80 -2.08
C ASN A 617 8.53 -16.42 -2.76
N ASP A 618 8.98 -16.43 -4.01
CA ASP A 618 9.41 -15.25 -4.76
C ASP A 618 8.21 -14.50 -5.40
N ARG A 619 6.97 -14.99 -5.20
CA ARG A 619 5.74 -14.42 -5.79
C ARG A 619 5.19 -13.19 -5.06
N ARG A 620 5.63 -12.89 -3.84
CA ARG A 620 5.08 -11.75 -3.07
C ARG A 620 5.17 -10.40 -3.82
N PRO A 621 6.29 -9.99 -4.43
CA PRO A 621 6.39 -8.69 -5.12
C PRO A 621 5.40 -8.58 -6.30
N TYR A 622 5.25 -9.65 -7.07
CA TYR A 622 4.30 -9.76 -8.17
C TYR A 622 2.85 -9.56 -7.70
N VAL A 623 2.47 -10.20 -6.59
CA VAL A 623 1.13 -10.09 -6.01
C VAL A 623 0.89 -8.71 -5.38
N SER A 624 1.91 -8.11 -4.75
CA SER A 624 1.82 -6.73 -4.27
C SER A 624 1.62 -5.72 -5.40
N LEU A 625 2.31 -5.88 -6.54
CA LEU A 625 2.11 -5.01 -7.70
C LEU A 625 0.71 -5.13 -8.31
N ILE A 626 0.13 -6.35 -8.34
CA ILE A 626 -1.27 -6.53 -8.71
C ILE A 626 -2.19 -5.79 -7.72
N GLY A 627 -1.85 -5.71 -6.43
CA GLY A 627 -2.55 -4.90 -5.44
C GLY A 627 -2.69 -3.44 -5.87
N ASN A 628 -1.59 -2.81 -6.28
CA ASN A 628 -1.61 -1.43 -6.76
C ASN A 628 -2.54 -1.25 -7.98
N TRP A 629 -2.56 -2.23 -8.91
CA TRP A 629 -3.45 -2.20 -10.08
C TRP A 629 -4.93 -2.47 -9.72
N ILE A 630 -5.21 -3.28 -8.70
CA ILE A 630 -6.57 -3.46 -8.14
C ILE A 630 -7.08 -2.13 -7.60
N ASP A 631 -6.27 -1.45 -6.80
CA ASP A 631 -6.71 -0.23 -6.12
C ASP A 631 -6.86 0.94 -7.12
N ALA A 632 -5.98 1.04 -8.12
CA ALA A 632 -6.18 1.92 -9.28
C ALA A 632 -7.46 1.60 -10.08
N SER A 633 -7.75 0.31 -10.31
CA SER A 633 -8.98 -0.12 -10.97
C SER A 633 -10.24 0.24 -10.17
N VAL A 634 -10.19 0.14 -8.83
CA VAL A 634 -11.28 0.59 -7.94
C VAL A 634 -11.45 2.10 -8.02
N GLN A 635 -10.37 2.88 -8.04
CA GLN A 635 -10.50 4.33 -8.13
C GLN A 635 -11.11 4.77 -9.46
N ALA A 636 -10.69 4.17 -10.58
CA ALA A 636 -11.25 4.39 -11.92
C ALA A 636 -12.65 3.75 -12.15
N ASP A 637 -13.34 3.30 -11.10
CA ASP A 637 -14.66 2.62 -11.16
C ASP A 637 -14.68 1.35 -12.05
N GLN A 638 -13.53 0.75 -12.36
CA GLN A 638 -13.36 -0.46 -13.17
C GLN A 638 -13.53 -1.75 -12.34
N TYR A 639 -14.65 -1.89 -11.61
CA TYR A 639 -14.85 -2.98 -10.64
C TYR A 639 -14.68 -4.39 -11.22
N ALA A 640 -15.03 -4.62 -12.48
CA ALA A 640 -14.80 -5.90 -13.17
C ALA A 640 -13.30 -6.20 -13.39
N ASN A 641 -12.49 -5.19 -13.68
CA ASN A 641 -11.03 -5.32 -13.82
C ASN A 641 -10.39 -5.58 -12.45
N ALA A 642 -10.82 -4.87 -11.41
CA ALA A 642 -10.37 -5.08 -10.04
C ALA A 642 -10.62 -6.52 -9.54
N VAL A 643 -11.79 -7.10 -9.81
CA VAL A 643 -12.10 -8.51 -9.51
C VAL A 643 -11.20 -9.47 -10.30
N ARG A 644 -11.03 -9.25 -11.62
CA ARG A 644 -10.15 -10.04 -12.49
C ARG A 644 -8.70 -10.04 -12.01
N LEU A 645 -8.20 -8.89 -11.56
CA LEU A 645 -6.86 -8.74 -10.99
C LEU A 645 -6.74 -9.43 -9.62
N ALA A 646 -7.76 -9.32 -8.75
CA ALA A 646 -7.81 -10.03 -7.47
C ALA A 646 -7.82 -11.56 -7.63
N GLU A 647 -8.43 -12.08 -8.69
CA GLU A 647 -8.35 -13.50 -9.07
C GLU A 647 -6.95 -13.95 -9.47
N LEU A 648 -6.19 -13.08 -10.15
CA LEU A 648 -4.80 -13.35 -10.47
C LEU A 648 -3.91 -13.28 -9.21
N ALA A 649 -4.13 -12.28 -8.34
CA ALA A 649 -3.44 -12.14 -7.07
C ALA A 649 -3.64 -13.36 -6.15
N ASP A 650 -4.90 -13.80 -5.97
CA ASP A 650 -5.27 -15.03 -5.27
C ASP A 650 -4.62 -16.28 -5.90
N THR A 651 -4.70 -16.42 -7.24
CA THR A 651 -4.11 -17.55 -7.97
C THR A 651 -2.59 -17.65 -7.85
N LEU A 652 -1.87 -16.53 -7.90
CA LEU A 652 -0.42 -16.51 -7.72
C LEU A 652 -0.03 -16.68 -6.24
N GLY A 653 -0.79 -16.06 -5.32
CA GLY A 653 -0.54 -16.05 -3.89
C GLY A 653 -0.84 -17.38 -3.17
N LYS A 654 -1.74 -18.23 -3.69
CA LYS A 654 -2.14 -19.53 -3.10
C LYS A 654 -0.99 -20.46 -2.68
N VAL A 655 0.16 -20.37 -3.34
CA VAL A 655 1.37 -21.17 -3.03
C VAL A 655 2.36 -20.49 -2.08
N VAL A 656 2.22 -19.19 -1.80
CA VAL A 656 3.12 -18.46 -0.90
C VAL A 656 3.07 -19.09 0.50
N PRO A 657 4.21 -19.38 1.16
CA PRO A 657 4.26 -20.07 2.45
C PRO A 657 3.88 -19.19 3.65
N ASP A 658 2.73 -18.52 3.57
CA ASP A 658 2.15 -17.68 4.61
C ASP A 658 0.62 -17.83 4.57
N THR A 659 0.05 -18.28 5.69
CA THR A 659 -1.39 -18.55 5.79
C THR A 659 -2.20 -17.29 6.11
N PHE A 660 -1.61 -16.26 6.72
CA PHE A 660 -2.27 -14.97 6.92
C PHE A 660 -2.38 -14.21 5.60
N TYR A 661 -1.26 -14.13 4.86
CA TYR A 661 -1.22 -13.51 3.53
C TYR A 661 -2.21 -14.15 2.55
N ARG A 662 -2.27 -15.48 2.48
CA ARG A 662 -3.23 -16.20 1.62
C ARG A 662 -4.69 -15.95 2.02
N ARG A 663 -4.99 -15.89 3.33
CA ARG A 663 -6.35 -15.53 3.82
C ARG A 663 -6.71 -14.08 3.46
N ARG A 664 -5.76 -13.14 3.53
CA ARG A 664 -5.96 -11.72 3.15
C ARG A 664 -6.31 -11.58 1.66
N LEU A 665 -5.62 -12.30 0.78
CA LEU A 665 -5.91 -12.28 -0.67
C LEU A 665 -7.31 -12.82 -1.00
N ALA A 666 -7.69 -13.96 -0.40
CA ALA A 666 -9.03 -14.52 -0.56
C ALA A 666 -10.12 -13.57 -0.03
N ARG A 667 -9.88 -12.90 1.11
CA ARG A 667 -10.78 -11.86 1.65
C ARG A 667 -10.89 -10.66 0.69
N ARG A 668 -9.78 -10.10 0.20
CA ARG A 668 -9.77 -8.96 -0.74
C ARG A 668 -10.53 -9.26 -2.02
N ARG A 669 -10.45 -10.48 -2.56
CA ARG A 669 -11.30 -10.91 -3.69
C ARG A 669 -12.78 -10.91 -3.33
N SER A 670 -13.17 -11.39 -2.15
CA SER A 670 -14.56 -11.37 -1.67
C SER A 670 -15.08 -9.95 -1.45
N GLU A 671 -14.26 -9.03 -0.94
CA GLU A 671 -14.59 -7.60 -0.81
C GLU A 671 -14.90 -6.98 -2.18
N LEU A 672 -14.06 -7.24 -3.19
CA LEU A 672 -14.20 -6.66 -4.52
C LEU A 672 -15.42 -7.20 -5.28
N LEU A 673 -15.82 -8.45 -5.02
CA LEU A 673 -17.09 -9.00 -5.50
C LEU A 673 -18.30 -8.29 -4.87
N GLN A 674 -18.26 -7.99 -3.56
CA GLN A 674 -19.29 -7.19 -2.90
C GLN A 674 -19.31 -5.75 -3.42
N LEU A 675 -18.15 -5.11 -3.55
CA LEU A 675 -18.01 -3.75 -4.07
C LEU A 675 -18.52 -3.62 -5.52
N LYS A 676 -18.24 -4.63 -6.38
CA LYS A 676 -18.84 -4.70 -7.72
C LYS A 676 -20.37 -4.75 -7.67
N SER A 677 -20.94 -5.58 -6.81
CA SER A 677 -22.40 -5.67 -6.64
C SER A 677 -23.02 -4.35 -6.15
N MET A 678 -22.35 -3.65 -5.22
CA MET A 678 -22.75 -2.32 -4.76
C MET A 678 -22.63 -1.26 -5.87
N ALA A 679 -21.61 -1.35 -6.73
CA ALA A 679 -21.43 -0.46 -7.88
C ALA A 679 -22.55 -0.66 -8.92
N GLU A 680 -22.98 -1.90 -9.14
CA GLU A 680 -24.12 -2.23 -10.01
C GLU A 680 -25.46 -1.74 -9.44
N GLN A 681 -25.61 -1.72 -8.10
CA GLN A 681 -26.78 -1.16 -7.41
C GLN A 681 -26.82 0.38 -7.41
N ILE A 682 -25.67 1.05 -7.28
CA ILE A 682 -25.60 2.53 -7.24
C ILE A 682 -25.61 3.17 -8.63
N ALA A 683 -25.34 2.42 -9.71
CA ALA A 683 -25.39 2.91 -11.08
C ALA A 683 -26.71 3.64 -11.45
N PRO A 684 -27.92 3.07 -11.26
CA PRO A 684 -29.17 3.78 -11.52
C PRO A 684 -29.39 5.00 -10.61
N VAL A 685 -28.86 4.99 -9.38
CA VAL A 685 -28.95 6.13 -8.45
C VAL A 685 -28.06 7.30 -8.91
N ARG A 686 -26.89 7.01 -9.48
CA ARG A 686 -26.04 8.00 -10.16
C ARG A 686 -26.73 8.57 -11.41
N GLU A 687 -27.38 7.72 -12.22
CA GLU A 687 -28.21 8.20 -13.34
C GLU A 687 -29.37 9.09 -12.90
N GLN A 688 -30.03 8.77 -11.78
CA GLN A 688 -31.06 9.62 -11.20
C GLN A 688 -30.48 10.96 -10.73
N LEU A 689 -29.36 10.95 -10.01
CA LEU A 689 -28.71 12.18 -9.54
C LEU A 689 -28.27 13.10 -10.68
N ASN A 690 -27.90 12.56 -11.85
CA ASN A 690 -27.64 13.35 -13.06
C ASN A 690 -28.90 14.02 -13.66
N ARG A 691 -30.09 13.49 -13.38
CA ARG A 691 -31.40 14.06 -13.80
C ARG A 691 -32.02 14.95 -12.72
N GLU A 692 -31.73 14.65 -11.46
CA GLU A 692 -32.25 15.29 -10.26
C GLU A 692 -31.10 15.74 -9.33
N PRO A 693 -30.28 16.76 -9.70
CA PRO A 693 -29.07 17.13 -8.95
C PRO A 693 -29.28 17.62 -7.51
N ASN A 694 -30.53 17.72 -7.05
CA ASN A 694 -30.92 18.11 -5.70
C ASN A 694 -31.57 16.97 -4.88
N ASN A 695 -31.66 15.76 -5.42
CA ASN A 695 -32.18 14.60 -4.69
C ASN A 695 -31.23 14.20 -3.54
N ALA A 696 -31.65 14.46 -2.30
CA ALA A 696 -30.83 14.26 -1.10
C ALA A 696 -30.56 12.77 -0.80
N GLU A 697 -31.55 11.90 -1.02
CA GLU A 697 -31.42 10.44 -0.83
C GLU A 697 -30.39 9.86 -1.82
N ALA A 698 -30.47 10.27 -3.09
CA ALA A 698 -29.51 9.86 -4.11
C ALA A 698 -28.08 10.36 -3.80
N LYS A 699 -27.93 11.61 -3.31
CA LYS A 699 -26.63 12.12 -2.82
C LYS A 699 -26.06 11.29 -1.68
N LEU A 700 -26.88 10.99 -0.67
CA LEU A 700 -26.48 10.20 0.49
C LEU A 700 -26.05 8.78 0.10
N ALA A 701 -26.81 8.11 -0.77
CA ALA A 701 -26.49 6.78 -1.25
C ALA A 701 -25.16 6.74 -2.03
N VAL A 702 -24.91 7.74 -2.89
CA VAL A 702 -23.64 7.84 -3.64
C VAL A 702 -22.46 8.16 -2.70
N ALA A 703 -22.65 9.06 -1.73
CA ALA A 703 -21.63 9.40 -0.73
C ALA A 703 -21.26 8.20 0.16
N ARG A 704 -22.27 7.44 0.63
CA ARG A 704 -22.08 6.20 1.36
C ARG A 704 -21.30 5.17 0.56
N PHE A 705 -21.63 5.01 -0.74
CA PHE A 705 -20.90 4.13 -1.64
C PHE A 705 -19.44 4.57 -1.85
N GLN A 706 -19.14 5.87 -1.93
CA GLN A 706 -17.77 6.37 -2.04
C GLN A 706 -16.98 6.08 -0.75
N VAL A 707 -17.42 6.60 0.38
CA VAL A 707 -16.69 6.52 1.65
C VAL A 707 -16.62 5.09 2.17
N LEU A 708 -17.76 4.43 2.38
CA LEU A 708 -17.79 3.11 2.99
C LEU A 708 -17.64 1.98 1.96
N GLY A 709 -18.17 2.15 0.75
CA GLY A 709 -18.05 1.16 -0.33
C GLY A 709 -16.63 1.10 -0.93
N LYS A 710 -16.18 2.16 -1.59
CA LYS A 710 -14.81 2.22 -2.19
C LYS A 710 -13.71 2.28 -1.12
N GLY A 711 -13.99 2.92 0.03
CA GLY A 711 -12.97 3.31 0.99
C GLY A 711 -12.36 4.68 0.70
N ASP A 712 -13.10 5.55 -0.01
CA ASP A 712 -12.67 6.90 -0.37
C ASP A 712 -13.10 7.89 0.72
N PHE A 713 -12.28 7.98 1.77
CA PHE A 713 -12.49 8.87 2.92
C PHE A 713 -11.93 10.28 2.71
N ASP A 714 -11.24 10.55 1.60
CA ASP A 714 -10.57 11.83 1.35
C ASP A 714 -11.26 12.65 0.24
N GLY A 715 -12.19 12.04 -0.51
CA GLY A 715 -13.19 12.74 -1.32
C GLY A 715 -14.35 13.35 -0.49
N GLY A 716 -15.12 14.25 -1.11
CA GLY A 716 -16.18 15.04 -0.44
C GLY A 716 -17.41 14.28 0.08
N GLY A 717 -17.40 12.95 0.07
CA GLY A 717 -18.51 12.12 0.55
C GLY A 717 -18.73 12.16 2.06
N LEU A 718 -17.70 12.46 2.86
CA LEU A 718 -17.82 12.52 4.33
C LEU A 718 -18.83 13.58 4.80
N GLN A 719 -18.83 14.77 4.20
CA GLN A 719 -19.73 15.85 4.60
C GLN A 719 -21.20 15.43 4.47
N LEU A 720 -21.55 14.72 3.39
CA LEU A 720 -22.91 14.21 3.15
C LEU A 720 -23.30 13.06 4.08
N LEU A 721 -22.33 12.37 4.70
CA LEU A 721 -22.60 11.33 5.69
C LEU A 721 -22.80 11.88 7.11
N SER A 722 -22.21 13.03 7.46
CA SER A 722 -22.34 13.64 8.79
C SER A 722 -23.82 13.84 9.16
N ASP A 723 -24.57 14.50 8.28
CA ASP A 723 -25.87 15.07 8.65
C ASP A 723 -27.02 14.06 8.52
N ALA A 724 -26.75 12.86 8.00
CA ALA A 724 -27.74 11.83 7.69
C ALA A 724 -27.30 10.39 8.06
N SER A 725 -26.31 10.24 8.94
CA SER A 725 -25.95 8.94 9.53
C SER A 725 -26.54 8.77 10.93
N GLU A 726 -26.83 7.53 11.29
CA GLU A 726 -27.12 7.13 12.67
C GLU A 726 -25.83 6.96 13.49
N GLU A 727 -25.95 6.93 14.82
CA GLU A 727 -24.83 6.58 15.67
C GLU A 727 -24.48 5.07 15.60
N PRO A 728 -23.20 4.68 15.73
CA PRO A 728 -22.02 5.51 16.02
C PRO A 728 -21.29 6.00 14.76
N LEU A 729 -21.91 5.94 13.58
CA LEU A 729 -21.27 6.37 12.33
C LEU A 729 -21.18 7.90 12.25
N ARG A 730 -22.21 8.61 12.72
CA ARG A 730 -22.23 10.07 12.73
C ARG A 730 -21.12 10.65 13.59
N GLU A 731 -20.94 10.20 14.84
CA GLU A 731 -19.82 10.62 15.69
C GLU A 731 -18.47 10.46 14.98
N ALA A 732 -18.19 9.30 14.37
CA ALA A 732 -16.93 9.05 13.68
C ALA A 732 -16.69 9.98 12.48
N VAL A 733 -17.74 10.26 11.70
CA VAL A 733 -17.67 11.16 10.53
C VAL A 733 -17.51 12.62 10.97
N SER A 734 -18.30 13.10 11.93
CA SER A 734 -18.21 14.48 12.42
C SER A 734 -16.86 14.76 13.11
N ARG A 735 -16.30 13.79 13.86
CA ARG A 735 -14.94 13.88 14.40
C ARG A 735 -13.86 13.98 13.31
N GLU A 736 -13.98 13.22 12.20
CA GLU A 736 -13.01 13.31 11.10
C GLU A 736 -13.09 14.61 10.31
N LEU A 737 -14.30 15.19 10.19
CA LEU A 737 -14.53 16.49 9.53
C LEU A 737 -14.02 17.67 10.37
N ASN A 738 -14.15 17.61 11.69
CA ASN A 738 -13.58 18.61 12.60
C ASN A 738 -12.03 18.62 12.59
N GLY A 739 -11.42 17.53 12.14
CA GLY A 739 -9.97 17.33 12.18
C GLY A 739 -9.48 16.77 13.52
N VAL A 740 -8.27 16.21 13.51
CA VAL A 740 -7.57 15.69 14.70
C VAL A 740 -6.10 16.08 14.65
N SER A 741 -5.57 16.50 15.79
CA SER A 741 -4.26 17.13 15.94
C SER A 741 -3.42 16.50 17.06
N THR A 742 -4.06 16.09 18.16
CA THR A 742 -3.41 15.42 19.31
C THR A 742 -3.48 13.89 19.21
N VAL A 743 -2.71 13.20 20.05
CA VAL A 743 -2.69 11.72 20.11
C VAL A 743 -4.03 11.20 20.64
N GLU A 744 -4.58 11.87 21.64
CA GLU A 744 -5.89 11.63 22.23
C GLU A 744 -6.99 11.77 21.18
N GLU A 745 -7.01 12.87 20.40
CA GLU A 745 -7.97 13.07 19.31
C GLU A 745 -7.88 11.97 18.23
N GLN A 746 -6.67 11.57 17.83
CA GLN A 746 -6.45 10.48 16.87
C GLN A 746 -6.90 9.12 17.42
N LEU A 747 -6.70 8.87 18.71
CA LEU A 747 -7.17 7.67 19.41
C LEU A 747 -8.70 7.65 19.52
N GLU A 748 -9.32 8.77 19.89
CA GLU A 748 -10.78 8.91 19.93
C GLU A 748 -11.41 8.75 18.54
N LEU A 749 -10.82 9.31 17.49
CA LEU A 749 -11.30 9.11 16.12
C LEU A 749 -11.11 7.65 15.64
N GLY A 750 -9.96 7.05 15.92
CA GLY A 750 -9.69 5.65 15.60
C GLY A 750 -10.63 4.67 16.32
N THR A 751 -10.96 4.94 17.58
CA THR A 751 -11.94 4.17 18.36
C THR A 751 -13.38 4.46 17.96
N SER A 752 -13.70 5.69 17.52
CA SER A 752 -15.01 6.04 16.94
C SER A 752 -15.29 5.27 15.65
N TRP A 753 -14.35 5.24 14.70
CA TRP A 753 -14.47 4.41 13.48
C TRP A 753 -14.57 2.91 13.79
N TYR A 754 -13.84 2.44 14.81
CA TYR A 754 -13.96 1.07 15.30
C TYR A 754 -15.35 0.78 15.90
N SER A 755 -15.97 1.76 16.58
CA SER A 755 -17.33 1.68 17.10
C SER A 755 -18.37 1.67 15.97
N ALA A 756 -18.28 2.62 15.02
CA ALA A 756 -19.12 2.70 13.82
C ALA A 756 -19.15 1.38 13.02
N ALA A 757 -17.99 0.72 12.89
CA ALA A 757 -17.89 -0.57 12.23
C ALA A 757 -18.66 -1.74 12.89
N ARG A 758 -19.29 -1.54 14.06
CA ARG A 758 -20.14 -2.54 14.74
C ARG A 758 -21.56 -2.56 14.16
N SER A 759 -22.10 -1.44 13.70
CA SER A 759 -23.40 -1.39 12.99
C SER A 759 -23.27 -1.80 11.53
N LEU A 760 -22.17 -1.42 10.87
CA LEU A 760 -21.89 -1.71 9.46
C LEU A 760 -21.73 -3.22 9.14
N ARG A 761 -21.88 -3.57 7.86
CA ARG A 761 -21.77 -4.95 7.33
C ARG A 761 -20.91 -4.98 6.06
N GLY A 762 -20.65 -6.17 5.51
CA GLY A 762 -19.95 -6.35 4.23
C GLY A 762 -18.62 -5.58 4.12
N VAL A 763 -18.37 -4.99 2.96
CA VAL A 763 -17.18 -4.16 2.69
C VAL A 763 -17.17 -2.84 3.49
N GLU A 764 -18.34 -2.27 3.80
CA GLU A 764 -18.46 -1.04 4.61
C GLU A 764 -17.80 -1.20 5.98
N ARG A 765 -18.09 -2.33 6.65
CA ARG A 765 -17.46 -2.69 7.91
C ARG A 765 -15.95 -2.85 7.77
N VAL A 766 -15.47 -3.47 6.69
CA VAL A 766 -14.03 -3.68 6.48
C VAL A 766 -13.31 -2.35 6.23
N ASN A 767 -13.91 -1.42 5.49
CA ASN A 767 -13.33 -0.11 5.21
C ASN A 767 -13.37 0.83 6.43
N ALA A 768 -14.46 0.83 7.21
CA ALA A 768 -14.50 1.54 8.49
C ALA A 768 -13.43 1.01 9.46
N LEU A 769 -13.23 -0.32 9.54
CA LEU A 769 -12.13 -0.90 10.33
C LEU A 769 -10.74 -0.58 9.76
N ARG A 770 -10.60 -0.28 8.46
CA ARG A 770 -9.35 0.22 7.87
C ARG A 770 -9.08 1.69 8.23
N ARG A 771 -10.09 2.57 8.22
CA ARG A 771 -9.93 3.97 8.68
C ARG A 771 -9.64 4.01 10.19
N ALA A 772 -10.30 3.16 10.98
CA ALA A 772 -9.92 2.90 12.37
C ALA A 772 -8.47 2.43 12.52
N GLN A 773 -8.05 1.42 11.74
CA GLN A 773 -6.67 0.90 11.77
C GLN A 773 -5.64 2.00 11.45
N MET A 774 -5.94 2.84 10.46
CA MET A 774 -5.10 3.97 10.05
C MET A 774 -4.89 4.93 11.23
N TRP A 775 -5.97 5.50 11.77
CA TRP A 775 -5.89 6.47 12.88
C TRP A 775 -5.27 5.90 14.16
N LEU A 776 -5.60 4.65 14.51
CA LEU A 776 -4.96 3.95 15.63
C LEU A 776 -3.46 3.74 15.41
N THR A 777 -3.03 3.48 14.18
CA THR A 777 -1.60 3.37 13.84
C THR A 777 -0.90 4.74 13.88
N THR A 778 -1.58 5.82 13.46
CA THR A 778 -1.07 7.19 13.60
C THR A 778 -0.87 7.56 15.08
N ALA A 779 -1.90 7.34 15.92
CA ALA A 779 -1.81 7.58 17.36
C ALA A 779 -0.67 6.78 18.01
N ALA A 780 -0.45 5.52 17.57
CA ALA A 780 0.65 4.68 18.05
C ALA A 780 2.06 5.22 17.73
N HIS A 781 2.21 6.22 16.86
CA HIS A 781 3.51 6.87 16.62
C HIS A 781 3.92 7.86 17.71
N GLU A 782 2.98 8.37 18.51
CA GLU A 782 3.25 9.33 19.59
C GLU A 782 2.72 8.91 20.97
N ALA A 783 1.87 7.88 21.03
CA ALA A 783 1.28 7.29 22.23
C ALA A 783 2.24 7.06 23.42
N ASN A 784 1.70 7.28 24.62
CA ASN A 784 2.23 6.76 25.89
C ASN A 784 1.90 5.26 26.06
N ARG A 785 2.36 4.63 27.15
CA ARG A 785 2.17 3.19 27.38
C ARG A 785 0.69 2.76 27.46
N GLU A 786 -0.12 3.45 28.24
CA GLU A 786 -1.54 3.12 28.44
C GLU A 786 -2.32 3.23 27.12
N GLN A 787 -2.09 4.33 26.38
CA GLN A 787 -2.62 4.54 25.05
C GLN A 787 -2.21 3.43 24.08
N ALA A 788 -0.92 3.04 24.09
CA ALA A 788 -0.42 1.97 23.23
C ALA A 788 -1.05 0.60 23.56
N GLU A 789 -1.30 0.29 24.84
CA GLU A 789 -1.99 -0.93 25.27
C GLU A 789 -3.46 -0.96 24.82
N VAL A 790 -4.16 0.18 24.91
CA VAL A 790 -5.52 0.34 24.34
C VAL A 790 -5.50 0.18 22.81
N ILE A 791 -4.59 0.87 22.11
CA ILE A 791 -4.44 0.80 20.66
C ILE A 791 -4.19 -0.64 20.19
N GLN A 792 -3.23 -1.34 20.80
CA GLN A 792 -2.87 -2.70 20.41
C GLN A 792 -4.06 -3.67 20.53
N LYS A 793 -4.87 -3.54 21.59
CA LYS A 793 -6.12 -4.29 21.78
C LYS A 793 -7.16 -4.05 20.67
N HIS A 794 -7.29 -2.82 20.19
CA HIS A 794 -8.14 -2.50 19.03
C HIS A 794 -7.54 -3.05 17.74
N LEU A 795 -6.24 -2.85 17.49
CA LEU A 795 -5.54 -3.33 16.30
C LEU A 795 -5.61 -4.86 16.15
N ASP A 796 -5.52 -5.62 17.23
CA ASP A 796 -5.67 -7.08 17.18
C ASP A 796 -7.10 -7.52 16.85
N THR A 797 -8.11 -6.82 17.37
CA THR A 797 -9.50 -7.11 17.05
C THR A 797 -9.82 -6.76 15.59
N ILE A 798 -9.29 -5.64 15.09
CA ILE A 798 -9.31 -5.25 13.68
C ILE A 798 -8.61 -6.31 12.82
N ALA A 799 -7.44 -6.81 13.24
CA ALA A 799 -6.65 -7.79 12.51
C ALA A 799 -7.38 -9.13 12.30
N GLY A 800 -8.31 -9.50 13.18
CA GLY A 800 -9.20 -10.65 12.97
C GLY A 800 -10.18 -10.46 11.79
N VAL A 801 -10.64 -9.23 11.55
CA VAL A 801 -11.66 -8.90 10.53
C VAL A 801 -11.04 -8.42 9.22
N VAL A 802 -10.03 -7.55 9.25
CA VAL A 802 -9.32 -7.06 8.04
C VAL A 802 -8.26 -8.07 7.58
N GLY A 803 -7.65 -8.81 8.50
CA GLY A 803 -6.55 -9.75 8.26
C GLY A 803 -5.17 -9.10 8.41
N ARG A 804 -4.23 -9.79 9.06
CA ARG A 804 -2.82 -9.37 9.16
C ARG A 804 -2.14 -9.40 7.78
N GLU A 805 -1.21 -8.46 7.55
CA GLU A 805 -0.45 -8.38 6.29
C GLU A 805 0.49 -9.57 6.06
N SER A 806 1.01 -10.12 7.16
CA SER A 806 2.12 -11.06 7.23
C SER A 806 1.95 -11.96 8.46
N SER A 807 2.56 -13.14 8.44
CA SER A 807 2.76 -13.96 9.64
C SER A 807 3.85 -13.43 10.58
N PHE A 808 4.57 -12.37 10.20
CA PHE A 808 5.69 -11.79 10.94
C PHE A 808 5.48 -10.29 11.18
N LEU A 809 5.83 -9.82 12.38
CA LEU A 809 5.90 -8.40 12.73
C LEU A 809 7.36 -7.94 12.74
N ASP A 810 7.68 -6.92 11.96
CA ASP A 810 9.01 -6.29 11.91
C ASP A 810 9.11 -5.21 13.00
N LEU A 811 9.81 -5.50 14.10
CA LEU A 811 9.95 -4.56 15.23
C LEU A 811 10.67 -3.24 14.86
N THR A 812 11.38 -3.17 13.71
CA THR A 812 11.93 -1.90 13.20
C THR A 812 10.86 -0.97 12.62
N ARG A 813 9.60 -1.42 12.56
CA ARG A 813 8.41 -0.64 12.16
C ARG A 813 7.47 -0.35 13.33
N VAL A 814 7.77 -0.87 14.52
CA VAL A 814 6.96 -0.73 15.73
C VAL A 814 7.61 0.33 16.62
N ARG A 815 6.81 1.25 17.19
CA ARG A 815 7.29 2.16 18.23
C ARG A 815 7.41 1.38 19.55
N PRO A 816 8.52 1.50 20.30
CA PRO A 816 8.59 0.96 21.66
C PRO A 816 7.58 1.65 22.58
N VAL A 817 7.15 0.97 23.64
CA VAL A 817 6.38 1.58 24.74
C VAL A 817 7.25 2.03 25.91
N ASP A 818 8.48 1.53 26.00
CA ASP A 818 9.51 2.03 26.92
C ASP A 818 10.91 1.95 26.31
N VAL A 819 11.78 2.90 26.66
CA VAL A 819 13.19 2.96 26.26
C VAL A 819 14.02 3.59 27.37
N SER A 820 15.00 2.84 27.88
CA SER A 820 16.07 3.35 28.73
C SER A 820 17.43 3.12 28.06
N VAL A 821 18.31 4.12 28.09
CA VAL A 821 19.69 4.07 27.58
C VAL A 821 20.59 4.89 28.52
N SER A 822 21.81 4.43 28.74
CA SER A 822 22.84 5.13 29.54
C SER A 822 23.40 6.35 28.82
N GLU A 823 23.99 6.13 27.65
CA GLU A 823 24.64 7.14 26.82
C GLU A 823 24.22 6.98 25.35
N GLY A 824 24.10 8.11 24.65
CA GLY A 824 23.75 8.15 23.23
C GLY A 824 22.27 7.92 22.89
N THR A 825 21.96 7.99 21.60
CA THR A 825 20.61 7.79 21.06
C THR A 825 20.30 6.32 20.81
N LYS A 826 19.08 5.87 21.13
CA LYS A 826 18.48 4.72 20.44
C LYS A 826 18.26 5.08 18.97
N GLY A 827 18.63 4.19 18.06
CA GLY A 827 18.32 4.33 16.64
C GLY A 827 17.62 3.11 16.03
N VAL A 828 17.01 3.33 14.87
CA VAL A 828 16.42 2.30 14.01
C VAL A 828 16.88 2.59 12.60
N ASN A 829 17.64 1.69 11.98
CA ASN A 829 17.93 1.86 10.56
C ASN A 829 16.66 1.53 9.76
N ARG A 830 16.22 2.50 8.94
CA ARG A 830 15.03 2.43 8.11
C ARG A 830 15.34 2.36 6.62
N ASP A 831 16.60 2.54 6.22
CA ASP A 831 16.99 2.74 4.82
C ASP A 831 16.62 1.57 3.92
N ARG A 832 16.01 1.93 2.80
CA ARG A 832 15.93 1.08 1.60
C ARG A 832 16.94 1.53 0.54
N ASP A 833 17.36 2.79 0.60
CA ASP A 833 18.26 3.44 -0.35
C ASP A 833 19.66 3.58 0.26
N ALA A 834 20.27 2.42 0.56
CA ALA A 834 21.53 2.28 1.30
C ALA A 834 22.80 2.70 0.50
N ALA A 835 22.73 3.88 -0.13
CA ALA A 835 23.83 4.58 -0.79
C ALA A 835 24.18 5.90 -0.07
N SER A 836 23.23 6.55 0.60
CA SER A 836 23.41 7.91 1.15
C SER A 836 24.05 7.98 2.55
N ALA A 837 24.24 6.85 3.24
CA ALA A 837 24.74 6.84 4.62
C ALA A 837 26.04 6.04 4.74
N THR A 838 27.15 6.72 5.03
CA THR A 838 28.47 6.11 5.32
C THR A 838 28.54 5.51 6.73
N HIS A 839 27.53 4.74 7.13
CA HIS A 839 27.54 3.91 8.33
C HIS A 839 28.65 2.85 8.21
N ARG A 840 29.83 3.14 8.79
CA ARG A 840 30.94 2.20 8.95
C ARG A 840 30.54 0.91 9.70
N ASN A 841 29.43 0.96 10.44
CA ASN A 841 28.98 -0.06 11.38
C ASN A 841 27.59 -0.63 10.97
N GLN A 842 27.31 -0.81 9.67
CA GLN A 842 26.14 -1.60 9.26
C GLN A 842 26.35 -3.08 9.62
N PRO A 843 25.41 -3.76 10.31
CA PRO A 843 25.58 -5.16 10.65
C PRO A 843 25.71 -6.03 9.39
N GLU A 844 26.70 -6.91 9.37
CA GLU A 844 26.89 -7.89 8.30
C GLU A 844 26.81 -9.30 8.85
N ILE A 845 25.88 -10.10 8.32
CA ILE A 845 25.65 -11.48 8.76
C ILE A 845 25.95 -12.42 7.59
N ALA A 846 27.00 -13.23 7.74
CA ALA A 846 27.41 -14.24 6.76
C ALA A 846 27.59 -13.69 5.31
N GLY A 847 28.32 -12.56 5.18
CA GLY A 847 28.58 -11.94 3.87
C GLY A 847 27.43 -11.10 3.33
N LYS A 848 26.47 -10.71 4.17
CA LYS A 848 25.28 -9.93 3.77
C LYS A 848 24.98 -8.80 4.75
N LYS A 849 24.94 -7.58 4.21
CA LYS A 849 24.49 -6.38 4.91
C LYS A 849 23.05 -6.52 5.38
N VAL A 850 22.76 -6.08 6.60
CA VAL A 850 21.41 -6.02 7.18
C VAL A 850 20.80 -4.65 6.88
N GLU A 851 19.70 -4.64 6.13
CA GLU A 851 18.97 -3.43 5.73
C GLU A 851 18.23 -2.77 6.90
N ARG A 852 17.74 -3.56 7.87
CA ARG A 852 16.86 -3.08 8.95
C ARG A 852 17.28 -3.65 10.29
N PHE A 853 17.62 -2.79 11.24
CA PHE A 853 18.07 -3.18 12.57
C PHE A 853 17.75 -2.12 13.64
N LEU A 854 17.77 -2.54 14.91
CA LEU A 854 17.72 -1.68 16.10
C LEU A 854 19.14 -1.52 16.65
N TRP A 855 19.47 -0.38 17.27
CA TRP A 855 20.74 -0.20 17.99
C TRP A 855 20.61 0.72 19.20
N ALA A 856 21.41 0.46 20.23
CA ALA A 856 21.59 1.21 21.48
C ALA A 856 22.90 0.76 22.17
N HIS A 857 23.45 1.57 23.08
CA HIS A 857 24.61 1.23 23.92
C HIS A 857 24.22 0.42 25.17
N ALA A 858 25.18 -0.03 25.98
CA ALA A 858 24.93 -0.66 27.27
C ALA A 858 25.11 0.34 28.46
N PRO A 859 24.35 0.20 29.56
CA PRO A 859 23.09 -0.54 29.66
C PRO A 859 21.97 0.11 28.84
N SER A 860 21.11 -0.73 28.25
CA SER A 860 19.87 -0.29 27.64
C SER A 860 18.73 -1.28 27.80
N THR A 861 17.51 -0.78 27.70
CA THR A 861 16.25 -1.53 27.75
C THR A 861 15.28 -0.95 26.74
N ILE A 862 14.60 -1.81 25.98
CA ILE A 862 13.63 -1.44 24.95
C ILE A 862 12.44 -2.39 25.07
N GLU A 863 11.26 -1.88 25.44
CA GLU A 863 10.04 -2.68 25.52
C GLU A 863 9.10 -2.41 24.34
N PHE A 864 8.54 -3.48 23.77
CA PHE A 864 7.51 -3.45 22.73
C PHE A 864 6.27 -4.20 23.21
N LEU A 865 5.08 -3.75 22.80
CA LEU A 865 3.88 -4.57 22.92
C LEU A 865 3.85 -5.66 21.83
N LEU A 866 3.34 -6.83 22.20
CA LEU A 866 3.18 -7.97 21.32
C LEU A 866 1.73 -8.06 20.83
N PRO A 867 1.49 -8.35 19.53
CA PRO A 867 0.15 -8.60 19.04
C PRO A 867 -0.36 -9.96 19.52
N ALA A 868 -1.66 -10.05 19.79
CA ALA A 868 -2.32 -11.25 20.31
C ALA A 868 -1.98 -12.50 19.47
N GLY A 869 -1.51 -13.55 20.16
CA GLY A 869 -1.07 -14.79 19.50
C GLY A 869 0.27 -14.69 18.76
N ALA A 870 1.13 -13.74 19.13
CA ALA A 870 2.57 -13.87 18.91
C ALA A 870 3.06 -15.19 19.56
N LYS A 871 3.97 -15.91 18.88
CA LYS A 871 4.45 -17.24 19.31
C LYS A 871 5.95 -17.40 19.38
N GLN A 872 6.71 -16.54 18.69
CA GLN A 872 8.15 -16.69 18.58
C GLN A 872 8.80 -15.35 18.27
N PHE A 873 9.86 -15.03 19.00
CA PHE A 873 10.78 -13.95 18.68
C PHE A 873 12.01 -14.53 17.94
N ASN A 874 12.43 -13.84 16.88
CA ASN A 874 13.62 -14.18 16.10
C ASN A 874 14.41 -12.90 15.82
N ALA A 875 15.70 -12.90 16.14
CA ALA A 875 16.63 -11.80 15.86
C ALA A 875 18.06 -12.34 15.71
N THR A 876 19.00 -11.45 15.36
CA THR A 876 20.43 -11.70 15.54
C THR A 876 20.98 -10.57 16.40
N ALA A 877 21.48 -10.90 17.59
CA ALA A 877 22.21 -9.94 18.41
C ALA A 877 23.61 -9.71 17.81
N TRP A 878 24.08 -8.46 17.85
CA TRP A 878 25.31 -8.05 17.17
C TRP A 878 26.03 -6.93 17.92
N VAL A 879 27.36 -6.92 17.88
CA VAL A 879 28.22 -5.92 18.52
C VAL A 879 29.17 -5.32 17.47
N ASN A 880 29.34 -3.99 17.52
CA ASN A 880 30.04 -3.18 16.52
C ASN A 880 31.43 -2.66 16.98
N ALA A 881 31.93 -3.21 18.09
CA ALA A 881 33.15 -2.80 18.78
C ALA A 881 33.72 -3.95 19.60
N ARG A 882 34.99 -3.85 20.01
CA ARG A 882 35.61 -4.78 20.96
C ARG A 882 35.48 -4.23 22.37
N THR A 883 34.43 -4.66 23.06
CA THR A 883 34.17 -4.37 24.48
C THR A 883 35.12 -5.14 25.39
N VAL A 884 35.57 -4.55 26.51
CA VAL A 884 36.58 -5.19 27.38
C VAL A 884 36.00 -6.35 28.18
N ASP A 885 35.00 -6.06 29.02
CA ASP A 885 34.35 -7.04 29.90
C ASP A 885 33.24 -7.81 29.20
N GLY A 886 32.64 -7.20 28.17
CA GLY A 886 31.59 -7.79 27.33
C GLY A 886 30.23 -7.15 27.56
N VAL A 887 29.31 -7.39 26.62
CA VAL A 887 27.87 -7.14 26.81
C VAL A 887 27.10 -8.45 26.79
N ARG A 888 26.00 -8.55 27.53
CA ARG A 888 24.98 -9.60 27.34
C ARG A 888 23.76 -9.03 26.65
N PHE A 889 23.11 -9.85 25.85
CA PHE A 889 21.77 -9.60 25.32
C PHE A 889 20.77 -10.44 26.10
N LEU A 890 19.82 -9.77 26.75
CA LEU A 890 18.73 -10.41 27.49
C LEU A 890 17.41 -10.15 26.77
N VAL A 891 16.52 -11.14 26.80
CA VAL A 891 15.16 -11.01 26.28
C VAL A 891 14.18 -11.52 27.32
N TYR A 892 13.28 -10.64 27.75
CA TYR A 892 12.14 -10.97 28.59
C TYR A 892 10.86 -10.91 27.76
N ALA A 893 9.89 -11.75 28.10
CA ALA A 893 8.49 -11.54 27.71
C ALA A 893 7.67 -11.26 28.97
N ASP A 894 6.88 -10.19 28.94
CA ASP A 894 6.37 -9.54 30.13
C ASP A 894 7.53 -9.29 31.12
N ASP A 895 7.57 -9.97 32.27
CA ASP A 895 8.70 -9.94 33.24
C ASP A 895 9.47 -11.27 33.35
N GLN A 896 9.16 -12.28 32.52
CA GLN A 896 9.88 -13.55 32.51
C GLN A 896 11.12 -13.47 31.59
N LEU A 897 12.32 -13.68 32.14
CA LEU A 897 13.54 -13.87 31.36
C LEU A 897 13.44 -15.16 30.53
N LEU A 898 13.57 -15.04 29.20
CA LEU A 898 13.51 -16.17 28.27
C LEU A 898 14.87 -16.52 27.65
N TYR A 899 15.81 -15.57 27.62
CA TYR A 899 17.13 -15.74 27.03
C TYR A 899 18.14 -14.76 27.65
N GLU A 900 19.33 -15.26 27.95
CA GLU A 900 20.54 -14.49 28.30
C GLU A 900 21.66 -14.99 27.37
N SER A 901 22.35 -14.07 26.69
CA SER A 901 23.54 -14.44 25.91
C SER A 901 24.78 -14.62 26.82
N PRO A 902 25.75 -15.47 26.44
CA PRO A 902 27.08 -15.34 27.01
C PRO A 902 27.66 -13.93 26.74
N PRO A 903 28.60 -13.44 27.59
CA PRO A 903 29.32 -12.19 27.36
C PRO A 903 29.96 -12.10 25.97
N VAL A 904 29.46 -11.18 25.14
CA VAL A 904 29.95 -10.91 23.79
C VAL A 904 31.06 -9.85 23.87
N ARG A 905 32.26 -10.17 23.37
CA ARG A 905 33.46 -9.29 23.45
C ARG A 905 34.10 -8.98 22.11
N GLN A 906 33.56 -9.50 21.01
CA GLN A 906 34.19 -9.43 19.70
C GLN A 906 33.34 -8.56 18.77
N ASP A 907 33.99 -7.57 18.16
CA ASP A 907 33.46 -6.83 17.03
C ASP A 907 33.06 -7.79 15.90
N GLY A 908 31.91 -7.53 15.26
CA GLY A 908 31.34 -8.39 14.23
C GLY A 908 30.66 -9.66 14.74
N ALA A 909 30.67 -9.96 16.05
CA ALA A 909 30.04 -11.16 16.60
C ALA A 909 28.52 -11.14 16.39
N ALA A 910 27.99 -12.16 15.73
CA ALA A 910 26.58 -12.30 15.41
C ALA A 910 25.99 -13.55 16.10
N LEU A 911 25.10 -13.36 17.07
CA LEU A 911 24.43 -14.44 17.80
C LEU A 911 22.97 -14.57 17.38
N PRO A 912 22.55 -15.68 16.73
CA PRO A 912 21.15 -15.90 16.38
C PRO A 912 20.32 -16.16 17.63
N VAL A 913 19.33 -15.31 17.88
CA VAL A 913 18.39 -15.40 19.00
C VAL A 913 17.05 -15.91 18.47
N LYS A 914 16.60 -17.06 18.98
CA LYS A 914 15.32 -17.67 18.64
C LYS A 914 14.65 -18.18 19.89
N ILE A 915 13.47 -17.64 20.20
CA ILE A 915 12.78 -17.83 21.47
C ILE A 915 11.30 -18.08 21.17
N ASP A 916 10.77 -19.21 21.63
CA ASP A 916 9.32 -19.43 21.65
C ASP A 916 8.72 -18.62 22.82
N LEU A 917 7.67 -17.85 22.54
CA LEU A 917 7.06 -16.92 23.48
C LEU A 917 5.98 -17.61 24.32
N PRO A 918 5.83 -17.30 25.62
CA PRO A 918 4.73 -17.79 26.45
C PRO A 918 3.36 -17.50 25.83
N ASP A 919 2.42 -18.44 25.98
CA ASP A 919 1.05 -18.23 25.52
C ASP A 919 0.43 -17.01 26.21
N ARG A 920 -0.02 -16.05 25.40
CA ARG A 920 -0.59 -14.74 25.80
C ARG A 920 0.41 -13.71 26.36
N ALA A 921 1.71 -13.86 26.14
CA ALA A 921 2.70 -12.81 26.40
C ALA A 921 2.27 -11.46 25.76
N LYS A 922 2.30 -10.37 26.53
CA LYS A 922 1.79 -9.05 26.13
C LYS A 922 2.89 -8.08 25.72
N SER A 923 4.08 -8.19 26.30
CA SER A 923 5.23 -7.38 25.91
C SER A 923 6.51 -8.19 25.72
N LEU A 924 7.48 -7.56 25.04
CA LEU A 924 8.80 -8.09 24.77
C LEU A 924 9.82 -7.01 25.15
N ARG A 925 10.63 -7.27 26.17
CA ARG A 925 11.65 -6.36 26.67
C ARG A 925 13.04 -6.87 26.24
N LEU A 926 13.65 -6.16 25.30
CA LEU A 926 15.03 -6.39 24.86
C LEU A 926 15.96 -5.56 25.75
N MET A 927 16.99 -6.17 26.32
CA MET A 927 17.94 -5.50 27.21
C MET A 927 19.37 -5.81 26.79
N VAL A 928 20.24 -4.80 26.88
CA VAL A 928 21.70 -4.97 26.76
C VAL A 928 22.29 -4.64 28.13
N ASP A 929 22.98 -5.62 28.72
CA ASP A 929 23.61 -5.56 30.04
C ASP A 929 25.13 -5.41 29.88
N PRO A 930 25.77 -4.36 30.43
CA PRO A 930 27.21 -4.29 30.49
C PRO A 930 27.70 -5.32 31.50
N VAL A 931 28.66 -6.15 31.11
CA VAL A 931 29.30 -7.04 32.07
C VAL A 931 30.23 -6.17 32.91
N ASN A 932 29.93 -6.06 34.22
CA ASN A 932 30.59 -5.14 35.15
C ASN A 932 30.33 -3.65 34.83
N SER A 933 31.01 -2.74 35.53
CA SER A 933 30.72 -1.30 35.53
C SER A 933 31.32 -0.53 34.33
N ASN A 934 31.29 -1.09 33.12
CA ASN A 934 31.68 -0.37 31.91
C ASN A 934 30.50 0.48 31.41
N THR A 935 30.61 1.80 31.60
CA THR A 935 29.69 2.81 31.04
C THR A 935 30.03 3.18 29.59
N ASN A 936 31.09 2.62 29.02
CA ASN A 936 31.75 3.11 27.80
C ASN A 936 31.69 2.12 26.61
N ASP A 937 30.87 1.06 26.70
CA ASP A 937 30.71 -0.01 25.69
C ASP A 937 29.29 0.05 25.04
#